data_AF-A0A9W8J570-F1
#
_entry.id   AF-A0A9W8J570-F1
#
_cell.length_a   1.000
_cell.length_b   1.000
_cell.length_c   1.000
_cell.angle_alpha   90.00
_cell.angle_beta   90.00
_cell.angle_gamma   90.00
#
_symmetry.space_group_name_H-M   'P 1'
#
loop_
_entity.id
_entity.type
_entity.pdbx_description
1 polymer ?
#
loop_
_entity_poly.entity_id
_entity_poly.type
_entity_poly.pdbx_seq_one_letter_code
_entity_poly.pdbx_strand_id
1 'polypeptide(L)'
;MGVPALFRWLSKKYPKIVSPVQEEDELKVSDENDELVTIPVNMAQPNPNGVEFDNLYLDMNGIVHPCTHPEGKPAPETEEDMMVEVFKYTERVVNMVRPRKLLFMAIDGVAPRAKMNQQRSRRFRSAQEAKEKADAHKEAVAMWEAMGKKVSDDEKHKEAWDSNAITPGTPFMSLLASSLRYWVVQKMNSDPGWKNMQVIISDASVAGEGEHKIMDYIRRARSNPGYDPNTKHVIYGLDADLIMLALATHEPNFRVLREDVFANDKSSTACRICGQEGHFAAQCTGTKAEIEKKPTPPEKKPFIFLDVAILREYLEVELDVPGVPFRFDLERALDDWVLLIFFVGNDFLPHLPSLEIREGAIDTLLKIWKQELPRMGGYLAENGTLNLQRAQIILEGLAKREDEIFRRRREAQERQDQNAKRRKIEQQQKFAGGPAASLGLTADTTNARPPIPERPPPARNDFSAKADSIGLGAPVTRESMDNAPKAIQAWGGSNRDVVANRRAIRMANMSAAEVLKAELAGLSPVKPTKDTKPEKAANEANAAQTEGVPMEVQSSEDAVPGLAEASKDEDVIIPDAPKEDDVPATDDSKVEEEDHLAGTKRSFEEGPGAETPPEEGVTVVGEENEDEGTNTPALALKVNPDGSVEQEDTVKLWEPGYQDRYYSQKFGVEPTDTEFRKKVAKHYVEGLAWVLHYYYQGPASWHWYYPYHFAPFAADFTDVASMEIKFELGQPFRPYEQLMGVFPAASGIHIPAVFRKFMTDEDSPILDFYPQTFQIDMNGKKMAWQGVALLPFIDEKRLLDAMATEYPNLTEDEKKRNEPGSDVIFAADEHPIYPFYEALYGKKKQKTQEVRSDSH
;
A
#
# COMPACT_ATOMS: atom_id res chain seq x y z
N MET A 1 2.52 -3.29 0.75
CA MET A 1 2.77 -2.45 -0.47
C MET A 1 2.91 -0.98 -0.06
N GLY A 2 2.97 -0.03 -1.01
CA GLY A 2 2.58 1.36 -0.75
C GLY A 2 1.20 1.64 -1.36
N VAL A 3 0.29 2.25 -0.61
CA VAL A 3 -1.10 2.55 -1.03
C VAL A 3 -1.19 3.21 -2.42
N PRO A 4 -0.42 4.26 -2.74
CA PRO A 4 -0.50 4.91 -4.05
C PRO A 4 0.00 4.02 -5.19
N ALA A 5 0.76 2.95 -4.93
CA ALA A 5 1.33 2.09 -5.96
C ALA A 5 0.33 1.07 -6.49
N LEU A 6 -0.40 0.38 -5.61
CA LEU A 6 -1.49 -0.53 -6.04
C LEU A 6 -2.62 0.28 -6.68
N PHE A 7 -3.04 1.38 -6.04
CA PHE A 7 -4.08 2.24 -6.58
C PHE A 7 -3.73 2.85 -7.95
N ARG A 8 -2.49 3.30 -8.16
CA ARG A 8 -2.03 3.80 -9.48
C ARG A 8 -1.91 2.70 -10.54
N TRP A 9 -1.68 1.44 -10.17
CA TRP A 9 -1.72 0.31 -11.10
C TRP A 9 -3.17 -0.02 -11.48
N LEU A 10 -4.07 -0.19 -10.49
CA LEU A 10 -5.49 -0.46 -10.69
C LEU A 10 -6.16 0.60 -11.59
N SER A 11 -6.09 1.88 -11.21
CA SER A 11 -6.73 2.98 -11.95
C SER A 11 -6.13 3.23 -13.34
N LYS A 12 -4.94 2.69 -13.63
CA LYS A 12 -4.33 2.73 -14.96
C LYS A 12 -4.76 1.54 -15.82
N LYS A 13 -4.93 0.34 -15.24
CA LYS A 13 -5.32 -0.88 -15.96
C LYS A 13 -6.83 -0.97 -16.17
N TYR A 14 -7.60 -0.55 -15.19
CA TYR A 14 -9.07 -0.67 -15.11
C TYR A 14 -9.73 0.71 -14.95
N PRO A 15 -9.53 1.69 -15.86
CA PRO A 15 -9.83 3.10 -15.60
C PRO A 15 -11.30 3.43 -15.34
N LYS A 16 -12.24 2.56 -15.73
CA LYS A 16 -13.68 2.77 -15.46
C LYS A 16 -14.09 2.51 -14.00
N ILE A 17 -13.25 1.87 -13.17
CA ILE A 17 -13.61 1.64 -11.76
C ILE A 17 -13.65 2.96 -10.97
N VAL A 18 -12.99 4.01 -11.45
CA VAL A 18 -12.89 5.30 -10.75
C VAL A 18 -13.97 6.25 -11.26
N SER A 19 -14.82 6.73 -10.36
CA SER A 19 -15.77 7.83 -10.64
C SER A 19 -15.64 8.94 -9.59
N PRO A 20 -15.64 10.23 -9.98
CA PRO A 20 -15.63 11.34 -9.04
C PRO A 20 -16.93 11.36 -8.21
N VAL A 21 -16.82 11.74 -6.94
CA VAL A 21 -17.98 11.96 -6.08
C VAL A 21 -18.58 13.33 -6.36
N GLN A 22 -19.90 13.39 -6.44
CA GLN A 22 -20.67 14.63 -6.40
C GLN A 22 -21.04 14.94 -4.95
N GLU A 23 -20.68 16.13 -4.50
CA GLU A 23 -20.96 16.67 -3.17
C GLU A 23 -21.92 17.85 -3.31
N GLU A 24 -22.85 18.00 -2.37
CA GLU A 24 -23.67 19.21 -2.22
C GLU A 24 -23.03 20.11 -1.16
N ASP A 25 -22.91 21.41 -1.46
CA ASP A 25 -22.44 22.42 -0.51
C ASP A 25 -23.59 22.97 0.35
N GLU A 26 -23.26 23.41 1.57
CA GLU A 26 -24.20 24.06 2.48
C GLU A 26 -24.67 25.41 1.91
N LEU A 27 -25.99 25.64 1.90
CA LEU A 27 -26.57 26.86 1.32
C LEU A 27 -26.56 27.99 2.34
N LYS A 28 -25.76 29.03 2.08
CA LYS A 28 -25.75 30.25 2.91
C LYS A 28 -26.77 31.25 2.37
N VAL A 29 -27.75 31.60 3.19
CA VAL A 29 -28.89 32.46 2.86
C VAL A 29 -28.99 33.57 3.89
N SER A 30 -29.19 34.81 3.47
CA SER A 30 -29.46 35.93 4.37
C SER A 30 -30.86 35.80 4.98
N ASP A 31 -30.98 35.98 6.30
CA ASP A 31 -32.26 36.03 6.99
C ASP A 31 -32.97 37.40 6.83
N GLU A 32 -34.05 37.63 7.58
CA GLU A 32 -34.80 38.90 7.57
C GLU A 32 -34.02 40.09 8.19
N ASN A 33 -32.82 39.85 8.76
CA ASN A 33 -31.95 40.83 9.40
C ASN A 33 -30.59 41.00 8.67
N ASP A 34 -30.44 40.46 7.44
CA ASP A 34 -29.19 40.34 6.67
C ASP A 34 -28.10 39.45 7.31
N GLU A 35 -28.41 38.62 8.32
CA GLU A 35 -27.46 37.64 8.88
C GLU A 35 -27.40 36.36 8.01
N LEU A 36 -26.18 35.87 7.75
CA LEU A 36 -25.96 34.69 6.90
C LEU A 36 -26.22 33.38 7.66
N VAL A 37 -27.44 32.85 7.51
CA VAL A 37 -27.84 31.52 8.00
C VAL A 37 -27.33 30.44 7.05
N THR A 38 -26.58 29.48 7.58
CA THR A 38 -26.16 28.28 6.85
C THR A 38 -27.23 27.20 6.96
N ILE A 39 -27.85 26.84 5.84
CA ILE A 39 -28.78 25.71 5.74
C ILE A 39 -27.95 24.42 5.51
N PRO A 40 -28.04 23.42 6.41
CA PRO A 40 -27.28 22.18 6.27
C PRO A 40 -27.81 21.30 5.13
N VAL A 41 -26.94 20.40 4.65
CA VAL A 41 -27.26 19.46 3.58
C VAL A 41 -28.37 18.50 4.02
N ASN A 42 -29.53 18.55 3.35
CA ASN A 42 -30.67 17.71 3.70
C ASN A 42 -30.49 16.27 3.18
N MET A 43 -29.94 15.39 4.02
CA MET A 43 -29.71 13.99 3.67
C MET A 43 -30.98 13.20 3.30
N ALA A 44 -32.18 13.66 3.66
CA ALA A 44 -33.43 12.97 3.26
C ALA A 44 -33.76 13.13 1.76
N GLN A 45 -33.04 14.00 1.03
CA GLN A 45 -33.12 14.09 -0.43
C GLN A 45 -32.38 12.92 -1.10
N PRO A 46 -32.71 12.58 -2.37
CA PRO A 46 -31.97 11.60 -3.16
C PRO A 46 -30.47 11.92 -3.23
N ASN A 47 -29.62 10.90 -3.41
CA ASN A 47 -28.17 11.10 -3.49
C ASN A 47 -27.77 11.73 -4.85
N PRO A 48 -27.00 12.85 -4.88
CA PRO A 48 -26.60 13.52 -6.11
C PRO A 48 -25.73 12.67 -7.05
N ASN A 49 -25.12 11.59 -6.54
CA ASN A 49 -24.37 10.62 -7.31
C ASN A 49 -25.26 9.69 -8.17
N GLY A 50 -26.58 9.84 -8.12
CA GLY A 50 -27.55 9.05 -8.90
C GLY A 50 -27.72 7.60 -8.43
N VAL A 51 -27.11 7.25 -7.30
CA VAL A 51 -27.17 5.92 -6.68
C VAL A 51 -27.35 6.08 -5.17
N GLU A 52 -28.42 5.49 -4.63
CA GLU A 52 -28.63 5.36 -3.20
C GLU A 52 -27.78 4.23 -2.61
N PHE A 53 -27.34 4.38 -1.35
CA PHE A 53 -26.52 3.40 -0.62
C PHE A 53 -27.19 3.00 0.69
N ASP A 54 -27.16 1.71 1.02
CA ASP A 54 -27.78 1.20 2.23
C ASP A 54 -26.87 1.37 3.45
N ASN A 55 -25.63 0.89 3.33
CA ASN A 55 -24.69 0.77 4.45
C ASN A 55 -23.41 1.54 4.15
N LEU A 56 -23.06 2.49 5.02
CA LEU A 56 -21.76 3.16 5.05
C LEU A 56 -20.93 2.58 6.19
N TYR A 57 -19.72 2.13 5.88
CA TYR A 57 -18.72 1.68 6.86
C TYR A 57 -17.54 2.65 6.85
N LEU A 58 -17.11 3.12 8.01
CA LEU A 58 -15.99 4.04 8.17
C LEU A 58 -14.86 3.35 8.92
N ASP A 59 -13.70 3.20 8.27
CA ASP A 59 -12.44 3.19 9.00
C ASP A 59 -12.22 4.59 9.59
N MET A 60 -12.31 4.68 10.92
CA MET A 60 -12.13 5.93 11.65
C MET A 60 -10.64 6.31 11.76
N ASN A 61 -9.70 5.37 11.69
CA ASN A 61 -8.28 5.70 11.76
C ASN A 61 -7.82 6.44 10.50
N GLY A 62 -8.36 6.07 9.33
CA GLY A 62 -8.24 6.83 8.08
C GLY A 62 -8.83 8.24 8.11
N ILE A 63 -9.75 8.56 9.05
CA ILE A 63 -10.26 9.92 9.29
C ILE A 63 -9.41 10.66 10.33
N VAL A 64 -9.14 10.02 11.48
CA VAL A 64 -8.48 10.62 12.64
C VAL A 64 -7.07 11.08 12.31
N HIS A 65 -6.29 10.28 11.58
CA HIS A 65 -4.94 10.67 11.16
C HIS A 65 -4.94 12.02 10.40
N PRO A 66 -5.62 12.16 9.23
CA PRO A 66 -5.77 13.45 8.55
C PRO A 66 -6.28 14.61 9.42
N CYS A 67 -7.17 14.36 10.38
CA CYS A 67 -7.70 15.41 11.26
C CYS A 67 -6.68 15.90 12.31
N THR A 68 -5.77 15.05 12.77
CA THR A 68 -4.66 15.47 13.65
C THR A 68 -3.55 16.24 12.93
N HIS A 69 -3.37 15.99 11.62
CA HIS A 69 -2.32 16.63 10.81
C HIS A 69 -2.84 17.08 9.41
N PRO A 70 -3.78 18.04 9.36
CA PRO A 70 -4.49 18.42 8.13
C PRO A 70 -3.58 19.13 7.12
N GLU A 71 -3.50 18.58 5.90
CA GLU A 71 -2.73 19.20 4.81
C GLU A 71 -3.27 20.59 4.45
N GLY A 72 -2.41 21.61 4.48
CA GLY A 72 -2.75 22.99 4.12
C GLY A 72 -3.42 23.83 5.22
N LYS A 73 -3.67 23.25 6.40
CA LYS A 73 -4.10 23.94 7.63
C LYS A 73 -3.00 23.85 8.70
N PRO A 74 -3.01 24.68 9.76
CA PRO A 74 -2.30 24.34 10.99
C PRO A 74 -2.87 23.06 11.60
N ALA A 75 -2.03 22.31 12.34
CA ALA A 75 -2.53 21.24 13.20
C ALA A 75 -3.40 21.83 14.33
N PRO A 76 -4.47 21.13 14.77
CA PRO A 76 -5.28 21.57 15.91
C PRO A 76 -4.46 21.71 17.20
N GLU A 77 -4.86 22.62 18.08
CA GLU A 77 -4.08 22.96 19.28
C GLU A 77 -4.45 22.09 20.49
N THR A 78 -5.66 21.54 20.53
CA THR A 78 -6.15 20.65 21.59
C THR A 78 -6.73 19.35 21.06
N GLU A 79 -6.84 18.30 21.90
CA GLU A 79 -7.60 17.09 21.54
C GLU A 79 -9.08 17.43 21.22
N GLU A 80 -9.65 18.45 21.86
CA GLU A 80 -11.03 18.89 21.68
C GLU A 80 -11.25 19.46 20.25
N ASP A 81 -10.33 20.28 19.76
CA ASP A 81 -10.31 20.76 18.37
C ASP A 81 -10.15 19.60 17.37
N MET A 82 -9.36 18.58 17.71
CA MET A 82 -9.22 17.38 16.89
C MET A 82 -10.55 16.62 16.80
N MET A 83 -11.30 16.47 17.90
CA MET A 83 -12.64 15.88 17.87
C MET A 83 -13.59 16.67 16.95
N VAL A 84 -13.52 18.00 17.00
CA VAL A 84 -14.35 18.89 16.17
C VAL A 84 -14.02 18.77 14.68
N GLU A 85 -12.75 18.68 14.28
CA GLU A 85 -12.40 18.41 12.86
C GLU A 85 -12.75 16.97 12.45
N VAL A 86 -12.62 15.96 13.34
CA VAL A 86 -13.10 14.58 13.09
C VAL A 86 -14.60 14.56 12.85
N PHE A 87 -15.40 15.27 13.64
CA PHE A 87 -16.85 15.39 13.44
C PHE A 87 -17.19 15.99 12.08
N LYS A 88 -16.54 17.11 11.70
CA LYS A 88 -16.75 17.76 10.39
C LYS A 88 -16.37 16.87 9.21
N TYR A 89 -15.26 16.13 9.31
CA TYR A 89 -14.82 15.22 8.25
C TYR A 89 -15.78 14.02 8.14
N THR A 90 -16.17 13.43 9.27
CA THR A 90 -17.16 12.34 9.33
C THR A 90 -18.49 12.77 8.74
N GLU A 91 -19.00 13.95 9.12
CA GLU A 91 -20.22 14.54 8.58
C GLU A 91 -20.15 14.72 7.06
N ARG A 92 -19.04 15.24 6.54
CA ARG A 92 -18.83 15.38 5.09
C ARG A 92 -18.91 14.03 4.36
N VAL A 93 -18.30 12.97 4.92
CA VAL A 93 -18.33 11.61 4.34
C VAL A 93 -19.74 11.01 4.41
N VAL A 94 -20.47 11.20 5.51
CA VAL A 94 -21.86 10.73 5.64
C VAL A 94 -22.79 11.49 4.66
N ASN A 95 -22.64 12.80 4.52
CA ASN A 95 -23.49 13.65 3.66
C ASN A 95 -23.34 13.37 2.15
N MET A 96 -22.17 12.89 1.69
CA MET A 96 -21.96 12.50 0.28
C MET A 96 -22.46 11.08 -0.03
N VAL A 97 -22.55 10.18 0.95
CA VAL A 97 -23.06 8.80 0.78
C VAL A 97 -24.55 8.69 1.07
N ARG A 98 -25.09 9.44 2.04
CA ARG A 98 -26.50 9.37 2.48
C ARG A 98 -26.97 7.93 2.77
N PRO A 99 -26.27 7.18 3.65
CA PRO A 99 -26.67 5.81 4.00
C PRO A 99 -28.13 5.70 4.44
N ARG A 100 -28.85 4.68 3.96
CA ARG A 100 -30.30 4.51 4.14
C ARG A 100 -30.71 3.47 5.18
N LYS A 101 -29.81 2.58 5.60
CA LYS A 101 -30.05 1.52 6.59
C LYS A 101 -29.04 1.59 7.75
N LEU A 102 -27.74 1.73 7.46
CA LEU A 102 -26.66 1.59 8.45
C LEU A 102 -25.51 2.59 8.25
N LEU A 103 -25.02 3.14 9.36
CA LEU A 103 -23.66 3.68 9.48
C LEU A 103 -22.88 2.86 10.52
N PHE A 104 -21.74 2.30 10.11
CA PHE A 104 -20.83 1.56 10.98
C PHE A 104 -19.52 2.33 11.13
N MET A 105 -19.11 2.64 12.36
CA MET A 105 -17.92 3.43 12.68
C MET A 105 -16.92 2.53 13.40
N ALA A 106 -15.83 2.15 12.72
CA ALA A 106 -14.83 1.24 13.25
C ALA A 106 -13.53 1.97 13.59
N ILE A 107 -13.14 1.94 14.86
CA ILE A 107 -11.82 2.39 15.33
C ILE A 107 -10.95 1.15 15.50
N ASP A 108 -9.66 1.20 15.17
CA ASP A 108 -8.75 0.08 15.45
C ASP A 108 -8.78 -0.29 16.94
N GLY A 109 -8.99 -1.58 17.20
CA GLY A 109 -8.74 -2.21 18.49
C GLY A 109 -7.37 -2.88 18.53
N VAL A 110 -7.18 -3.78 19.49
CA VAL A 110 -5.97 -4.61 19.54
C VAL A 110 -5.91 -5.50 18.29
N ALA A 111 -4.82 -5.41 17.54
CA ALA A 111 -4.60 -6.14 16.30
C ALA A 111 -3.84 -7.46 16.54
N PRO A 112 -3.89 -8.44 15.62
CA PRO A 112 -3.08 -9.64 15.72
C PRO A 112 -1.57 -9.37 15.71
N ARG A 113 -0.78 -10.26 16.31
CA ARG A 113 0.67 -10.14 16.48
C ARG A 113 1.42 -9.88 15.17
N ALA A 114 0.98 -10.48 14.07
CA ALA A 114 1.47 -10.20 12.73
C ALA A 114 1.40 -8.70 12.37
N LYS A 115 0.27 -8.03 12.62
CA LYS A 115 0.11 -6.57 12.40
C LYS A 115 0.87 -5.74 13.43
N MET A 116 0.93 -6.18 14.70
CA MET A 116 1.65 -5.46 15.76
C MET A 116 3.12 -5.21 15.39
N ASN A 117 3.79 -6.15 14.72
CA ASN A 117 5.17 -5.97 14.26
C ASN A 117 5.28 -4.86 13.18
N GLN A 118 4.32 -4.77 12.26
CA GLN A 118 4.24 -3.68 11.27
C GLN A 118 3.98 -2.33 11.94
N GLN A 119 3.03 -2.31 12.88
CA GLN A 119 2.71 -1.11 13.66
C GLN A 119 3.94 -0.64 14.45
N ARG A 120 4.60 -1.51 15.21
CA ARG A 120 5.84 -1.20 15.94
C ARG A 120 6.93 -0.63 15.02
N SER A 121 7.14 -1.25 13.86
CA SER A 121 8.07 -0.75 12.85
C SER A 121 7.73 0.67 12.35
N ARG A 122 6.45 1.03 12.27
CA ARG A 122 6.00 2.41 11.97
C ARG A 122 6.18 3.35 13.16
N ARG A 123 5.79 2.93 14.38
CA ARG A 123 5.81 3.75 15.61
C ARG A 123 7.23 4.11 16.07
N PHE A 124 8.20 3.20 15.91
CA PHE A 124 9.62 3.48 16.14
C PHE A 124 10.19 4.46 15.11
N ARG A 125 9.81 4.32 13.83
CA ARG A 125 10.23 5.24 12.77
C ARG A 125 9.62 6.63 12.93
N SER A 126 8.32 6.76 13.25
CA SER A 126 7.68 8.05 13.49
C SER A 126 8.31 8.80 14.67
N ALA A 127 8.69 8.10 15.74
CA ALA A 127 9.41 8.69 16.86
C ALA A 127 10.84 9.13 16.50
N GLN A 128 11.56 8.35 15.67
CA GLN A 128 12.87 8.77 15.15
C GLN A 128 12.75 10.01 14.25
N GLU A 129 11.84 10.00 13.28
CA GLU A 129 11.59 11.13 12.37
C GLU A 129 11.15 12.39 13.15
N ALA A 130 10.33 12.22 14.20
CA ALA A 130 9.94 13.32 15.09
C ALA A 130 11.13 13.89 15.88
N LYS A 131 12.02 13.03 16.40
CA LYS A 131 13.25 13.44 17.08
C LYS A 131 14.20 14.19 16.15
N GLU A 132 14.50 13.63 14.98
CA GLU A 132 15.35 14.25 13.95
C GLU A 132 14.81 15.62 13.52
N LYS A 133 13.49 15.73 13.34
CA LYS A 133 12.81 17.00 13.04
C LYS A 133 12.89 18.00 14.20
N ALA A 134 12.74 17.55 15.45
CA ALA A 134 12.84 18.41 16.63
C ALA A 134 14.28 18.92 16.86
N ASP A 135 15.29 18.07 16.64
CA ASP A 135 16.69 18.46 16.76
C ASP A 135 17.11 19.40 15.62
N ALA A 136 16.68 19.14 14.38
CA ALA A 136 16.85 20.08 13.26
C ALA A 136 16.14 21.44 13.47
N HIS A 137 14.99 21.45 14.18
CA HIS A 137 14.32 22.70 14.57
C HIS A 137 15.12 23.49 15.61
N LYS A 138 15.67 22.82 16.63
CA LYS A 138 16.57 23.45 17.63
C LYS A 138 17.79 24.08 16.96
N GLU A 139 18.42 23.36 16.01
CA GLU A 139 19.54 23.89 15.23
C GLU A 139 19.14 25.11 14.39
N ALA A 140 18.00 25.05 13.69
CA ALA A 140 17.49 26.18 12.90
C ALA A 140 17.18 27.42 13.76
N VAL A 141 16.56 27.24 14.93
CA VAL A 141 16.31 28.31 15.91
C VAL A 141 17.62 28.91 16.41
N ALA A 142 18.60 28.08 16.80
CA ALA A 142 19.91 28.56 17.25
C ALA A 142 20.65 29.34 16.15
N MET A 143 20.56 28.91 14.88
CA MET A 143 21.09 29.67 13.74
C MET A 143 20.35 31.00 13.53
N TRP A 144 19.03 31.06 13.72
CA TRP A 144 18.26 32.30 13.58
C TRP A 144 18.54 33.30 14.71
N GLU A 145 18.68 32.83 15.95
CA GLU A 145 19.11 33.67 17.08
C GLU A 145 20.54 34.18 16.88
N ALA A 146 21.47 33.35 16.38
CA ALA A 146 22.82 33.77 16.01
C ALA A 146 22.85 34.77 14.82
N MET A 147 21.85 34.72 13.93
CA MET A 147 21.62 35.73 12.88
C MET A 147 20.86 36.97 13.37
N GLY A 148 20.59 37.09 14.67
CA GLY A 148 19.93 38.25 15.28
C GLY A 148 18.42 38.34 15.01
N LYS A 149 17.78 37.27 14.53
CA LYS A 149 16.32 37.20 14.42
C LYS A 149 15.72 36.82 15.76
N LYS A 150 14.69 37.55 16.18
CA LYS A 150 13.83 37.11 17.29
C LYS A 150 12.85 36.07 16.77
N VAL A 151 13.04 34.82 17.20
CA VAL A 151 12.03 33.76 17.14
C VAL A 151 11.07 33.97 18.31
N SER A 152 9.76 33.80 18.14
CA SER A 152 8.81 33.86 19.25
C SER A 152 8.98 32.66 20.17
N ASP A 153 8.73 32.82 21.48
CA ASP A 153 8.92 31.69 22.40
C ASP A 153 7.89 30.56 22.14
N ASP A 154 6.72 30.88 21.58
CA ASP A 154 5.75 29.91 21.05
C ASP A 154 6.33 29.07 19.91
N GLU A 155 7.09 29.67 18.97
CA GLU A 155 7.79 28.94 17.91
C GLU A 155 8.97 28.10 18.42
N LYS A 156 9.58 28.44 19.57
CA LYS A 156 10.63 27.65 20.21
C LYS A 156 10.09 26.43 20.92
N HIS A 157 8.90 26.54 21.52
CA HIS A 157 8.27 25.52 22.37
C HIS A 157 7.07 24.82 21.71
N LYS A 158 6.87 24.95 20.39
CA LYS A 158 5.83 24.23 19.65
C LYS A 158 6.17 22.74 19.50
N GLU A 159 5.90 21.99 20.56
CA GLU A 159 5.91 20.52 20.54
C GLU A 159 4.86 20.00 19.54
N ALA A 160 5.19 18.89 18.87
CA ALA A 160 4.29 18.26 17.91
C ALA A 160 3.45 17.19 18.63
N TRP A 161 2.16 17.13 18.32
CA TRP A 161 1.27 16.09 18.83
C TRP A 161 1.79 14.69 18.47
N ASP A 162 1.92 13.80 19.47
CA ASP A 162 2.38 12.44 19.22
C ASP A 162 1.26 11.61 18.54
N SER A 163 1.39 11.43 17.23
CA SER A 163 0.53 10.57 16.41
C SER A 163 0.47 9.11 16.87
N ASN A 164 1.33 8.67 17.78
CA ASN A 164 1.29 7.37 18.42
C ASN A 164 0.13 7.26 19.44
N ALA A 165 -0.40 8.38 19.96
CA ALA A 165 -1.63 8.44 20.76
C ALA A 165 -2.83 7.76 20.08
N ILE A 166 -2.85 7.68 18.75
CA ILE A 166 -3.86 6.98 17.93
C ILE A 166 -3.58 5.46 17.97
N THR A 167 -3.70 4.86 19.15
CA THR A 167 -3.51 3.42 19.42
C THR A 167 -4.41 3.00 20.59
N PRO A 168 -4.99 1.78 20.63
CA PRO A 168 -5.84 1.30 21.73
C PRO A 168 -5.27 1.49 23.15
N GLY A 169 -6.14 1.74 24.11
CA GLY A 169 -5.81 1.90 25.53
C GLY A 169 -5.34 3.30 25.96
N THR A 170 -4.92 4.15 25.01
CA THR A 170 -4.52 5.53 25.31
C THR A 170 -5.71 6.37 25.81
N PRO A 171 -5.48 7.45 26.58
CA PRO A 171 -6.54 8.39 26.96
C PRO A 171 -7.27 8.97 25.74
N PHE A 172 -6.52 9.35 24.69
CA PHE A 172 -7.03 9.88 23.43
C PHE A 172 -8.11 8.99 22.79
N MET A 173 -7.87 7.66 22.70
CA MET A 173 -8.87 6.75 22.13
C MET A 173 -10.15 6.63 22.99
N SER A 174 -10.02 6.76 24.32
CA SER A 174 -11.17 6.79 25.23
C SER A 174 -11.97 8.10 25.13
N LEU A 175 -11.29 9.23 24.91
CA LEU A 175 -11.92 10.51 24.60
C LEU A 175 -12.64 10.45 23.25
N LEU A 176 -11.97 9.96 22.20
CA LEU A 176 -12.54 9.78 20.86
C LEU A 176 -13.81 8.93 20.89
N ALA A 177 -13.78 7.77 21.55
CA ALA A 177 -14.95 6.90 21.69
C ALA A 177 -16.12 7.61 22.39
N SER A 178 -15.83 8.35 23.47
CA SER A 178 -16.85 9.11 24.23
C SER A 178 -17.44 10.26 23.41
N SER A 179 -16.59 10.99 22.70
CA SER A 179 -16.94 12.11 21.82
C SER A 179 -17.80 11.67 20.64
N LEU A 180 -17.46 10.56 19.97
CA LEU A 180 -18.26 10.00 18.87
C LEU A 180 -19.62 9.50 19.36
N ARG A 181 -19.70 8.83 20.52
CA ARG A 181 -20.97 8.42 21.14
C ARG A 181 -21.89 9.62 21.42
N TYR A 182 -21.34 10.73 21.93
CA TYR A 182 -22.09 11.98 22.11
C TYR A 182 -22.55 12.58 20.77
N TRP A 183 -21.66 12.66 19.77
CA TRP A 183 -21.95 13.24 18.46
C TRP A 183 -23.04 12.48 17.70
N VAL A 184 -23.02 11.14 17.72
CA VAL A 184 -24.09 10.32 17.10
C VAL A 184 -25.45 10.59 17.75
N VAL A 185 -25.52 10.68 19.09
CA VAL A 185 -26.76 11.01 19.81
C VAL A 185 -27.21 12.44 19.49
N GLN A 186 -26.28 13.39 19.39
CA GLN A 186 -26.57 14.76 18.97
C GLN A 186 -27.19 14.79 17.56
N LYS A 187 -26.57 14.10 16.58
CA LYS A 187 -27.05 14.05 15.19
C LYS A 187 -28.40 13.38 15.04
N MET A 188 -28.64 12.24 15.69
CA MET A 188 -29.96 11.57 15.69
C MET A 188 -31.10 12.47 16.19
N ASN A 189 -30.81 13.40 17.11
CA ASN A 189 -31.79 14.33 17.65
C ASN A 189 -31.95 15.62 16.83
N SER A 190 -30.91 16.04 16.06
CA SER A 190 -30.96 17.29 15.28
C SER A 190 -31.26 17.12 13.79
N ASP A 191 -30.85 16.03 13.17
CA ASP A 191 -30.90 15.83 11.72
C ASP A 191 -31.96 14.75 11.37
N PRO A 192 -33.05 15.12 10.66
CA PRO A 192 -34.06 14.16 10.21
C PRO A 192 -33.52 12.99 9.38
N GLY A 193 -32.39 13.17 8.68
CA GLY A 193 -31.76 12.11 7.88
C GLY A 193 -31.24 10.93 8.69
N TRP A 194 -30.93 11.12 9.99
CA TRP A 194 -30.39 10.07 10.86
C TRP A 194 -31.47 9.19 11.51
N LYS A 195 -32.74 9.64 11.53
CA LYS A 195 -33.81 8.97 12.29
C LYS A 195 -34.14 7.56 11.79
N ASN A 196 -34.04 7.34 10.48
CA ASN A 196 -34.36 6.08 9.82
C ASN A 196 -33.14 5.16 9.62
N MET A 197 -32.01 5.47 10.27
CA MET A 197 -30.75 4.73 10.16
C MET A 197 -30.31 4.19 11.53
N GLN A 198 -29.73 2.98 11.50
CA GLN A 198 -29.00 2.45 12.65
C GLN A 198 -27.55 2.92 12.62
N VAL A 199 -26.97 3.24 13.77
CA VAL A 199 -25.54 3.58 13.87
C VAL A 199 -24.85 2.61 14.82
N ILE A 200 -23.75 1.99 14.38
CA ILE A 200 -22.91 1.12 15.20
C ILE A 200 -21.56 1.81 15.41
N ILE A 201 -21.10 1.89 16.65
CA ILE A 201 -19.73 2.30 17.00
C ILE A 201 -19.00 1.08 17.56
N SER A 202 -17.95 0.66 16.85
CA SER A 202 -16.99 -0.35 17.29
C SER A 202 -15.67 0.33 17.66
N ASP A 203 -15.55 0.74 18.92
CA ASP A 203 -14.38 1.52 19.37
C ASP A 203 -13.15 0.65 19.70
N ALA A 204 -12.06 1.30 20.10
CA ALA A 204 -10.76 0.69 20.33
C ALA A 204 -10.70 -0.32 21.49
N SER A 205 -11.76 -0.43 22.31
CA SER A 205 -11.88 -1.47 23.34
C SER A 205 -12.33 -2.83 22.79
N VAL A 206 -12.90 -2.86 21.57
CA VAL A 206 -13.24 -4.10 20.85
C VAL A 206 -12.04 -4.49 19.99
N ALA A 207 -11.52 -5.71 20.12
CA ALA A 207 -10.34 -6.16 19.38
C ALA A 207 -10.58 -6.30 17.85
N GLY A 208 -9.49 -6.31 17.09
CA GLY A 208 -9.46 -6.32 15.62
C GLY A 208 -9.17 -4.94 15.01
N GLU A 209 -8.57 -4.96 13.81
CA GLU A 209 -8.38 -3.76 12.98
C GLU A 209 -9.72 -3.29 12.40
N GLY A 210 -9.91 -1.98 12.25
CA GLY A 210 -11.21 -1.39 11.89
C GLY A 210 -11.80 -1.96 10.60
N GLU A 211 -10.97 -2.13 9.57
CA GLU A 211 -11.37 -2.76 8.30
C GLU A 211 -11.78 -4.24 8.47
N HIS A 212 -11.08 -5.01 9.32
CA HIS A 212 -11.42 -6.40 9.57
C HIS A 212 -12.66 -6.56 10.47
N LYS A 213 -12.95 -5.62 11.39
CA LYS A 213 -14.23 -5.57 12.11
C LYS A 213 -15.40 -5.32 11.17
N ILE A 214 -15.22 -4.40 10.20
CA ILE A 214 -16.22 -4.12 9.15
C ILE A 214 -16.49 -5.37 8.31
N MET A 215 -15.44 -6.04 7.83
CA MET A 215 -15.63 -7.26 7.03
C MET A 215 -16.23 -8.40 7.85
N ASP A 216 -15.91 -8.52 9.15
CA ASP A 216 -16.55 -9.51 10.01
C ASP A 216 -18.03 -9.22 10.25
N TYR A 217 -18.41 -7.96 10.43
CA TYR A 217 -19.82 -7.55 10.45
C TYR A 217 -20.53 -7.93 9.14
N ILE A 218 -19.92 -7.68 7.97
CA ILE A 218 -20.51 -8.02 6.67
C ILE A 218 -20.67 -9.54 6.49
N ARG A 219 -19.64 -10.33 6.83
CA ARG A 219 -19.72 -11.81 6.80
C ARG A 219 -20.84 -12.33 7.71
N ARG A 220 -20.92 -11.83 8.94
CA ARG A 220 -22.00 -12.18 9.88
C ARG A 220 -23.36 -11.74 9.35
N ALA A 221 -23.49 -10.53 8.78
CA ALA A 221 -24.73 -10.04 8.18
C ALA A 221 -25.22 -10.98 7.06
N ARG A 222 -24.36 -11.29 6.08
CA ARG A 222 -24.62 -12.22 4.97
C ARG A 222 -25.07 -13.60 5.42
N SER A 223 -24.58 -14.10 6.55
CA SER A 223 -24.94 -15.42 7.08
C SER A 223 -26.37 -15.51 7.65
N ASN A 224 -27.06 -14.39 7.86
CA ASN A 224 -28.43 -14.39 8.36
C ASN A 224 -29.43 -14.66 7.22
N PRO A 225 -30.38 -15.62 7.38
CA PRO A 225 -31.37 -15.93 6.35
C PRO A 225 -32.33 -14.79 5.96
N GLY A 226 -32.36 -13.69 6.72
CA GLY A 226 -33.13 -12.48 6.42
C GLY A 226 -32.32 -11.35 5.75
N TYR A 227 -31.09 -11.62 5.32
CA TYR A 227 -30.22 -10.65 4.65
C TYR A 227 -30.73 -10.30 3.24
N ASP A 228 -30.58 -9.03 2.85
CA ASP A 228 -30.89 -8.54 1.50
C ASP A 228 -29.62 -8.62 0.63
N PRO A 229 -29.50 -9.56 -0.32
CA PRO A 229 -28.31 -9.75 -1.15
C PRO A 229 -28.10 -8.63 -2.19
N ASN A 230 -29.00 -7.63 -2.24
CA ASN A 230 -28.85 -6.44 -3.07
C ASN A 230 -28.43 -5.21 -2.25
N THR A 231 -28.12 -5.38 -0.97
CA THR A 231 -27.64 -4.29 -0.08
C THR A 231 -26.43 -3.60 -0.71
N LYS A 232 -26.47 -2.26 -0.73
CA LYS A 232 -25.45 -1.43 -1.36
C LYS A 232 -24.48 -0.88 -0.32
N HIS A 233 -23.22 -1.25 -0.47
CA HIS A 233 -22.17 -1.01 0.50
C HIS A 233 -21.19 0.07 0.04
N VAL A 234 -20.83 0.95 0.95
CA VAL A 234 -19.70 1.88 0.79
C VAL A 234 -18.77 1.73 1.98
N ILE A 235 -17.50 1.40 1.77
CA ILE A 235 -16.46 1.56 2.80
C ILE A 235 -15.67 2.83 2.54
N TYR A 236 -15.51 3.70 3.54
CA TYR A 236 -14.50 4.75 3.51
C TYR A 236 -13.20 4.24 4.13
N GLY A 237 -12.08 4.57 3.48
CA GLY A 237 -10.76 4.46 4.05
C GLY A 237 -9.68 4.74 3.00
N LEU A 238 -8.45 4.96 3.45
CA LEU A 238 -7.34 5.32 2.54
C LEU A 238 -6.54 4.10 2.06
N ASP A 239 -6.58 2.97 2.74
CA ASP A 239 -5.66 1.87 2.49
C ASP A 239 -5.92 1.09 1.19
N ALA A 240 -4.93 0.29 0.80
CA ALA A 240 -4.92 -0.47 -0.45
C ALA A 240 -5.67 -1.80 -0.33
N ASP A 241 -5.77 -2.29 0.90
CA ASP A 241 -6.23 -3.63 1.20
C ASP A 241 -7.78 -3.66 1.25
N LEU A 242 -8.42 -2.51 1.53
CA LEU A 242 -9.86 -2.27 1.47
C LEU A 242 -10.54 -2.74 0.17
N ILE A 243 -9.89 -2.64 -1.00
CA ILE A 243 -10.46 -3.12 -2.28
C ILE A 243 -10.26 -4.62 -2.49
N MET A 244 -9.26 -5.24 -1.84
CA MET A 244 -9.12 -6.70 -1.77
C MET A 244 -10.15 -7.29 -0.80
N LEU A 245 -10.30 -6.67 0.37
CA LEU A 245 -11.31 -7.00 1.38
C LEU A 245 -12.73 -6.86 0.82
N ALA A 246 -13.01 -5.79 0.07
CA ALA A 246 -14.30 -5.60 -0.61
C ALA A 246 -14.61 -6.72 -1.61
N LEU A 247 -13.63 -7.15 -2.42
CA LEU A 247 -13.80 -8.30 -3.32
C LEU A 247 -14.05 -9.60 -2.53
N ALA A 248 -13.27 -9.84 -1.46
CA ALA A 248 -13.40 -11.00 -0.57
C ALA A 248 -14.73 -11.07 0.21
N THR A 249 -15.55 -10.01 0.21
CA THR A 249 -16.93 -10.10 0.73
C THR A 249 -17.88 -10.86 -0.20
N HIS A 250 -17.56 -10.93 -1.50
CA HIS A 250 -18.48 -11.37 -2.56
C HIS A 250 -19.85 -10.65 -2.51
N GLU A 251 -19.86 -9.36 -2.14
CA GLU A 251 -21.01 -8.47 -2.32
C GLU A 251 -21.04 -7.91 -3.76
N PRO A 252 -22.17 -8.02 -4.48
CA PRO A 252 -22.25 -7.53 -5.85
C PRO A 252 -22.28 -6.01 -5.94
N ASN A 253 -22.79 -5.31 -4.90
CA ASN A 253 -23.01 -3.87 -4.91
C ASN A 253 -22.07 -3.15 -3.91
N PHE A 254 -20.77 -3.18 -4.15
CA PHE A 254 -19.76 -2.61 -3.24
C PHE A 254 -18.98 -1.46 -3.88
N ARG A 255 -18.73 -0.38 -3.12
CA ARG A 255 -17.81 0.73 -3.49
C ARG A 255 -16.83 1.05 -2.37
N VAL A 256 -15.60 1.44 -2.74
CA VAL A 256 -14.62 2.04 -1.83
C VAL A 256 -14.59 3.55 -2.05
N LEU A 257 -14.74 4.34 -1.00
CA LEU A 257 -14.73 5.81 -1.01
C LEU A 257 -13.41 6.33 -0.43
N ARG A 258 -12.74 7.24 -1.15
CA ARG A 258 -11.44 7.80 -0.73
C ARG A 258 -11.19 9.20 -1.30
N GLU A 259 -10.22 9.91 -0.73
CA GLU A 259 -9.67 11.13 -1.35
C GLU A 259 -8.95 10.83 -2.68
N ASP A 260 -9.08 11.72 -3.68
CA ASP A 260 -8.28 11.64 -4.91
C ASP A 260 -6.84 12.12 -4.65
N VAL A 261 -5.98 11.16 -4.31
CA VAL A 261 -4.52 11.33 -4.13
C VAL A 261 -3.84 11.94 -5.37
N PHE A 262 -4.45 11.83 -6.57
CA PHE A 262 -3.90 12.34 -7.82
C PHE A 262 -4.53 13.68 -8.28
N ALA A 263 -5.41 14.30 -7.48
CA ALA A 263 -5.92 15.63 -7.75
C ALA A 263 -4.77 16.67 -7.79
N ASN A 264 -3.85 16.57 -6.82
CA ASN A 264 -2.71 17.48 -6.68
C ASN A 264 -1.53 17.17 -7.62
N ASP A 265 -1.45 15.96 -8.20
CA ASP A 265 -0.46 15.61 -9.26
C ASP A 265 -0.64 16.44 -10.55
N LYS A 266 -1.79 17.13 -10.69
CA LYS A 266 -2.07 18.09 -11.77
C LYS A 266 -1.55 19.50 -11.48
N SER A 267 -1.09 19.78 -10.25
CA SER A 267 -0.40 21.03 -9.94
C SER A 267 0.99 21.05 -10.62
N SER A 268 1.33 22.16 -11.25
CA SER A 268 2.57 22.30 -11.99
C SER A 268 3.79 22.28 -11.05
N THR A 269 4.94 21.83 -11.57
CA THR A 269 6.21 21.79 -10.81
C THR A 269 6.76 23.20 -10.56
N ALA A 270 6.16 23.91 -9.61
CA ALA A 270 6.56 25.23 -9.16
C ALA A 270 7.81 25.15 -8.26
N CYS A 271 8.71 26.11 -8.43
CA CYS A 271 9.91 26.26 -7.62
C CYS A 271 9.54 26.62 -6.16
N ARG A 272 9.93 25.77 -5.20
CA ARG A 272 9.67 25.94 -3.76
C ARG A 272 10.17 27.26 -3.14
N ILE A 273 10.99 28.05 -3.84
CA ILE A 273 11.57 29.30 -3.33
C ILE A 273 10.87 30.57 -3.89
N CYS A 274 10.35 30.55 -5.13
CA CYS A 274 9.71 31.73 -5.75
C CYS A 274 8.32 31.47 -6.38
N GLY A 275 7.82 30.23 -6.38
CA GLY A 275 6.51 29.86 -6.92
C GLY A 275 6.43 29.79 -8.46
N GLN A 276 7.50 30.08 -9.19
CA GLN A 276 7.52 30.01 -10.66
C GLN A 276 7.75 28.58 -11.16
N GLU A 277 7.09 28.21 -12.26
CA GLU A 277 7.30 26.93 -12.95
C GLU A 277 8.64 26.86 -13.69
N GLY A 278 9.04 25.65 -14.08
CA GLY A 278 10.08 25.43 -15.09
C GLY A 278 11.53 25.45 -14.62
N HIS A 279 11.79 25.67 -13.32
CA HIS A 279 13.14 25.55 -12.74
C HIS A 279 13.12 24.88 -11.35
N PHE A 280 14.27 24.33 -10.95
CA PHE A 280 14.45 23.68 -9.65
C PHE A 280 14.82 24.71 -8.57
N ALA A 281 14.56 24.40 -7.30
CA ALA A 281 14.88 25.29 -6.16
C ALA A 281 16.34 25.78 -6.17
N ALA A 282 17.31 24.91 -6.49
CA ALA A 282 18.73 25.24 -6.60
C ALA A 282 19.09 26.21 -7.77
N GLN A 283 18.12 26.64 -8.56
CA GLN A 283 18.26 27.52 -9.73
C GLN A 283 17.40 28.79 -9.59
N CYS A 284 16.85 29.05 -8.41
CA CYS A 284 15.98 30.19 -8.14
C CYS A 284 16.76 31.51 -8.01
N THR A 285 16.31 32.57 -8.68
CA THR A 285 16.90 33.93 -8.60
C THR A 285 16.37 34.77 -7.44
N GLY A 286 15.55 34.20 -6.55
CA GLY A 286 15.00 34.88 -5.35
C GLY A 286 13.95 35.96 -5.61
N THR A 287 13.81 36.44 -6.85
CA THR A 287 12.82 37.45 -7.26
C THR A 287 11.39 36.91 -7.21
N LYS A 288 10.71 37.15 -6.07
CA LYS A 288 9.25 37.07 -5.99
C LYS A 288 8.63 38.07 -6.97
N ALA A 289 8.07 37.58 -8.07
CA ALA A 289 7.20 38.39 -8.91
C ALA A 289 5.83 38.55 -8.23
N GLU A 290 5.15 39.66 -8.48
CA GLU A 290 3.72 39.82 -8.16
C GLU A 290 2.88 38.97 -9.12
N ILE A 291 2.88 37.66 -8.87
CA ILE A 291 2.00 36.73 -9.56
C ILE A 291 0.60 36.96 -9.02
N GLU A 292 -0.31 37.47 -9.86
CA GLU A 292 -1.75 37.44 -9.59
C GLU A 292 -2.14 36.02 -9.16
N LYS A 293 -2.76 35.88 -7.99
CA LYS A 293 -3.13 34.57 -7.44
C LYS A 293 -4.21 33.92 -8.31
N LYS A 294 -3.77 33.19 -9.34
CA LYS A 294 -4.56 32.12 -9.96
C LYS A 294 -4.99 31.13 -8.88
N PRO A 295 -6.17 30.51 -9.03
CA PRO A 295 -7.09 30.33 -7.93
C PRO A 295 -6.49 29.54 -6.79
N THR A 296 -6.93 29.90 -5.57
CA THR A 296 -6.70 29.14 -4.34
C THR A 296 -6.82 27.65 -4.64
N PRO A 297 -5.91 26.78 -4.15
CA PRO A 297 -6.13 25.34 -4.24
C PRO A 297 -7.52 25.00 -3.69
N PRO A 298 -8.24 24.03 -4.28
CA PRO A 298 -9.64 23.79 -3.96
C PRO A 298 -9.80 23.61 -2.45
N GLU A 299 -10.66 24.44 -1.85
CA GLU A 299 -10.81 24.57 -0.39
C GLU A 299 -11.20 23.24 0.30
N LYS A 300 -11.74 22.32 -0.50
CA LYS A 300 -12.00 20.93 -0.17
C LYS A 300 -11.22 20.02 -1.13
N LYS A 301 -10.48 19.04 -0.62
CA LYS A 301 -9.96 17.92 -1.43
C LYS A 301 -11.12 17.12 -2.05
N PRO A 302 -11.09 16.76 -3.34
CA PRO A 302 -12.15 15.98 -3.97
C PRO A 302 -12.08 14.49 -3.61
N PHE A 303 -13.23 13.82 -3.64
CA PHE A 303 -13.38 12.40 -3.38
C PHE A 303 -13.66 11.61 -4.66
N ILE A 304 -13.35 10.30 -4.62
CA ILE A 304 -13.61 9.33 -5.68
C ILE A 304 -14.22 8.05 -5.08
N PHE A 305 -15.17 7.45 -5.81
CA PHE A 305 -15.55 6.05 -5.63
C PHE A 305 -14.66 5.15 -6.49
N LEU A 306 -14.34 3.98 -5.94
CA LEU A 306 -13.85 2.81 -6.66
C LEU A 306 -14.99 1.78 -6.69
N ASP A 307 -15.53 1.53 -7.87
CA ASP A 307 -16.64 0.61 -8.08
C ASP A 307 -16.15 -0.83 -8.23
N VAL A 308 -16.53 -1.69 -7.28
CA VAL A 308 -16.08 -3.09 -7.20
C VAL A 308 -16.88 -3.97 -8.17
N ALA A 309 -18.12 -3.61 -8.52
CA ALA A 309 -18.87 -4.32 -9.55
C ALA A 309 -18.21 -4.17 -10.92
N ILE A 310 -17.80 -2.94 -11.28
CA ILE A 310 -17.04 -2.67 -12.51
C ILE A 310 -15.67 -3.36 -12.46
N LEU A 311 -15.02 -3.46 -11.30
CA LEU A 311 -13.78 -4.24 -11.17
C LEU A 311 -14.02 -5.74 -11.39
N ARG A 312 -15.14 -6.29 -10.91
CA ARG A 312 -15.52 -7.69 -11.14
C ARG A 312 -15.81 -7.98 -12.62
N GLU A 313 -16.48 -7.09 -13.36
CA GLU A 313 -16.63 -7.19 -14.83
C GLU A 313 -15.26 -7.22 -15.55
N TYR A 314 -14.33 -6.32 -15.15
CA TYR A 314 -12.98 -6.32 -15.70
C TYR A 314 -12.21 -7.61 -15.38
N LEU A 315 -12.38 -8.13 -14.16
CA LEU A 315 -11.70 -9.34 -13.72
C LEU A 315 -12.32 -10.60 -14.30
N GLU A 316 -13.61 -10.65 -14.63
CA GLU A 316 -14.21 -11.76 -15.39
C GLU A 316 -13.53 -11.92 -16.76
N VAL A 317 -13.43 -10.83 -17.53
CA VAL A 317 -12.76 -10.84 -18.85
C VAL A 317 -11.25 -11.05 -18.72
N GLU A 318 -10.62 -10.57 -17.65
CA GLU A 318 -9.18 -10.74 -17.39
C GLU A 318 -8.84 -12.11 -16.77
N LEU A 319 -9.79 -12.86 -16.19
CA LEU A 319 -9.56 -14.16 -15.54
C LEU A 319 -10.11 -15.36 -16.33
N ASP A 320 -10.92 -15.14 -17.38
CA ASP A 320 -11.29 -16.22 -18.30
C ASP A 320 -10.04 -16.90 -18.90
N VAL A 321 -10.05 -18.25 -18.84
CA VAL A 321 -9.02 -19.15 -19.37
C VAL A 321 -9.73 -20.27 -20.12
N PRO A 322 -9.86 -20.17 -21.46
CA PRO A 322 -10.54 -21.19 -22.25
C PRO A 322 -9.77 -22.53 -22.23
N GLY A 323 -10.50 -23.63 -22.11
CA GLY A 323 -9.95 -24.99 -22.16
C GLY A 323 -9.43 -25.55 -20.83
N VAL A 324 -9.77 -24.95 -19.69
CA VAL A 324 -9.56 -25.57 -18.37
C VAL A 324 -10.38 -26.87 -18.20
N PRO A 325 -9.89 -27.87 -17.45
CA PRO A 325 -10.55 -29.18 -17.30
C PRO A 325 -11.70 -29.19 -16.26
N PHE A 326 -12.15 -28.02 -15.82
CA PHE A 326 -13.22 -27.84 -14.82
C PHE A 326 -14.09 -26.63 -15.20
N ARG A 327 -15.28 -26.49 -14.60
CA ARG A 327 -16.15 -25.34 -14.85
C ARG A 327 -15.55 -24.07 -14.25
N PHE A 328 -15.45 -23.01 -15.04
CA PHE A 328 -15.08 -21.68 -14.55
C PHE A 328 -16.14 -21.13 -13.58
N ASP A 329 -15.64 -20.61 -12.45
CA ASP A 329 -16.37 -19.88 -11.42
C ASP A 329 -15.65 -18.54 -11.19
N LEU A 330 -16.38 -17.43 -11.28
CA LEU A 330 -15.82 -16.10 -11.12
C LEU A 330 -15.41 -15.81 -9.69
N GLU A 331 -16.18 -16.23 -8.68
CA GLU A 331 -15.89 -15.93 -7.27
C GLU A 331 -14.57 -16.59 -6.86
N ARG A 332 -14.37 -17.84 -7.28
CA ARG A 332 -13.15 -18.60 -7.01
C ARG A 332 -11.94 -18.11 -7.82
N ALA A 333 -12.17 -17.51 -8.99
CA ALA A 333 -11.12 -16.80 -9.72
C ALA A 333 -10.72 -15.47 -9.04
N LEU A 334 -11.67 -14.78 -8.38
CA LEU A 334 -11.42 -13.58 -7.59
C LEU A 334 -10.65 -13.92 -6.30
N ASP A 335 -10.97 -15.02 -5.61
CA ASP A 335 -10.20 -15.53 -4.46
C ASP A 335 -8.72 -15.71 -4.83
N ASP A 336 -8.47 -16.40 -5.94
CA ASP A 336 -7.13 -16.61 -6.49
C ASP A 336 -6.45 -15.29 -6.83
N TRP A 337 -7.15 -14.34 -7.44
CA TRP A 337 -6.57 -13.03 -7.81
C TRP A 337 -6.19 -12.19 -6.58
N VAL A 338 -7.00 -12.21 -5.52
CA VAL A 338 -6.69 -11.58 -4.23
C VAL A 338 -5.45 -12.25 -3.60
N LEU A 339 -5.38 -13.58 -3.59
CA LEU A 339 -4.23 -14.33 -3.11
C LEU A 339 -2.95 -14.04 -3.92
N LEU A 340 -3.04 -13.93 -5.26
CA LEU A 340 -1.92 -13.54 -6.11
C LEU A 340 -1.38 -12.13 -5.78
N ILE A 341 -2.22 -11.23 -5.27
CA ILE A 341 -1.76 -9.91 -4.82
C ILE A 341 -1.01 -10.00 -3.48
N PHE A 342 -1.41 -10.88 -2.55
CA PHE A 342 -0.69 -11.10 -1.28
C PHE A 342 0.77 -11.57 -1.46
N PHE A 343 1.08 -12.32 -2.53
CA PHE A 343 2.46 -12.70 -2.87
C PHE A 343 3.35 -11.49 -3.22
N VAL A 344 2.78 -10.40 -3.74
CA VAL A 344 3.52 -9.15 -4.02
C VAL A 344 3.81 -8.35 -2.74
N GLY A 345 3.38 -8.89 -1.59
CA GLY A 345 3.50 -8.33 -0.25
C GLY A 345 2.12 -8.10 0.38
N ASN A 346 2.12 -7.69 1.64
CA ASN A 346 0.95 -7.20 2.39
C ASN A 346 1.52 -6.47 3.62
N ASP A 347 0.74 -6.28 4.69
CA ASP A 347 1.22 -5.70 5.95
C ASP A 347 1.85 -6.73 6.91
N PHE A 348 1.60 -8.02 6.68
CA PHE A 348 1.94 -9.13 7.57
C PHE A 348 3.19 -9.91 7.12
N LEU A 349 3.52 -9.84 5.82
CA LEU A 349 4.65 -10.48 5.17
C LEU A 349 5.48 -9.49 4.32
N PRO A 350 6.83 -9.56 4.36
CA PRO A 350 7.68 -8.83 3.43
C PRO A 350 7.47 -9.31 1.99
N HIS A 351 7.61 -8.43 1.00
CA HIS A 351 7.49 -8.79 -0.42
C HIS A 351 8.64 -9.73 -0.84
N LEU A 352 8.33 -10.76 -1.65
CA LEU A 352 9.38 -11.61 -2.24
C LEU A 352 10.38 -10.75 -3.03
N PRO A 353 11.70 -11.02 -3.00
CA PRO A 353 12.70 -10.17 -3.66
C PRO A 353 12.45 -9.98 -5.15
N SER A 354 11.88 -10.98 -5.81
CA SER A 354 11.52 -11.02 -7.23
C SER A 354 10.22 -10.29 -7.60
N LEU A 355 9.45 -9.75 -6.63
CA LEU A 355 8.15 -9.13 -6.89
C LEU A 355 8.11 -7.65 -6.47
N GLU A 356 7.90 -6.74 -7.43
CA GLU A 356 7.50 -5.35 -7.17
C GLU A 356 6.41 -4.89 -8.16
N ILE A 357 5.34 -4.24 -7.65
CA ILE A 357 4.22 -3.74 -8.49
C ILE A 357 4.71 -2.82 -9.63
N ARG A 358 5.73 -2.00 -9.36
CA ARG A 358 6.31 -1.05 -10.35
C ARG A 358 6.94 -1.74 -11.56
N GLU A 359 7.23 -3.03 -11.46
CA GLU A 359 7.85 -3.86 -12.50
C GLU A 359 6.84 -4.77 -13.21
N GLY A 360 5.56 -4.75 -12.82
CA GLY A 360 4.53 -5.62 -13.37
C GLY A 360 4.45 -6.99 -12.69
N ALA A 361 4.76 -7.08 -11.39
CA ALA A 361 4.67 -8.32 -10.60
C ALA A 361 3.29 -8.99 -10.69
N ILE A 362 2.20 -8.21 -10.50
CA ILE A 362 0.81 -8.73 -10.59
C ILE A 362 0.54 -9.29 -12.00
N ASP A 363 0.93 -8.55 -13.04
CA ASP A 363 0.81 -9.00 -14.44
C ASP A 363 1.76 -10.16 -14.80
N THR A 364 2.68 -10.54 -13.93
CA THR A 364 3.59 -11.69 -14.10
C THR A 364 3.04 -12.92 -13.39
N LEU A 365 2.60 -12.76 -12.13
CA LEU A 365 1.90 -13.80 -11.37
C LEU A 365 0.62 -14.24 -12.07
N LEU A 366 -0.19 -13.30 -12.58
CA LEU A 366 -1.40 -13.58 -13.35
C LEU A 366 -1.11 -14.41 -14.62
N LYS A 367 0.03 -14.17 -15.30
CA LYS A 367 0.44 -14.97 -16.46
C LYS A 367 0.88 -16.39 -16.06
N ILE A 368 1.54 -16.54 -14.92
CA ILE A 368 1.89 -17.86 -14.37
C ILE A 368 0.60 -18.62 -14.02
N TRP A 369 -0.33 -17.98 -13.30
CA TRP A 369 -1.64 -18.55 -12.97
C TRP A 369 -2.39 -19.03 -14.21
N LYS A 370 -2.60 -18.17 -15.22
CA LYS A 370 -3.26 -18.58 -16.48
C LYS A 370 -2.58 -19.74 -17.20
N GLN A 371 -1.24 -19.83 -17.13
CA GLN A 371 -0.47 -20.88 -17.79
C GLN A 371 -0.54 -22.22 -17.05
N GLU A 372 -0.58 -22.20 -15.72
CA GLU A 372 -0.57 -23.41 -14.89
C GLU A 372 -1.99 -23.86 -14.45
N LEU A 373 -3.02 -23.00 -14.54
CA LEU A 373 -4.40 -23.31 -14.11
C LEU A 373 -4.97 -24.64 -14.67
N PRO A 374 -4.75 -25.03 -15.95
CA PRO A 374 -5.15 -26.35 -16.44
C PRO A 374 -4.40 -27.52 -15.76
N ARG A 375 -3.15 -27.32 -15.34
CA ARG A 375 -2.33 -28.30 -14.60
C ARG A 375 -2.69 -28.35 -13.10
N MET A 376 -3.13 -27.24 -12.53
CA MET A 376 -3.60 -27.16 -11.13
C MET A 376 -4.93 -27.89 -10.89
N GLY A 377 -5.74 -28.10 -11.93
CA GLY A 377 -7.02 -28.82 -11.83
C GLY A 377 -8.05 -28.13 -10.93
N GLY A 378 -7.91 -26.81 -10.74
CA GLY A 378 -8.78 -25.99 -9.91
C GLY A 378 -8.03 -24.79 -9.31
N TYR A 379 -8.74 -24.04 -8.46
CA TYR A 379 -8.31 -22.77 -7.86
C TYR A 379 -7.31 -22.95 -6.70
N LEU A 380 -6.44 -21.96 -6.47
CA LEU A 380 -5.48 -21.89 -5.37
C LEU A 380 -6.17 -21.77 -4.00
N ALA A 381 -7.26 -21.02 -3.94
CA ALA A 381 -7.99 -20.71 -2.71
C ALA A 381 -9.34 -21.45 -2.63
N GLU A 382 -9.75 -21.78 -1.40
CA GLU A 382 -11.00 -22.47 -1.07
C GLU A 382 -11.60 -21.90 0.22
N ASN A 383 -12.52 -20.93 0.10
CA ASN A 383 -13.24 -20.32 1.22
C ASN A 383 -12.31 -19.79 2.33
N GLY A 384 -11.19 -19.14 1.96
CA GLY A 384 -10.14 -18.70 2.89
C GLY A 384 -9.03 -19.73 3.19
N THR A 385 -9.12 -20.95 2.65
CA THR A 385 -8.11 -22.02 2.81
C THR A 385 -7.16 -22.04 1.62
N LEU A 386 -5.86 -22.23 1.86
CA LEU A 386 -4.83 -22.29 0.81
C LEU A 386 -4.57 -23.73 0.34
N ASN A 387 -4.72 -24.01 -0.96
CA ASN A 387 -4.33 -25.29 -1.53
C ASN A 387 -2.81 -25.33 -1.80
N LEU A 388 -2.08 -26.00 -0.90
CA LEU A 388 -0.61 -26.06 -0.91
C LEU A 388 -0.02 -26.74 -2.16
N GLN A 389 -0.71 -27.74 -2.71
CA GLN A 389 -0.27 -28.43 -3.94
C GLN A 389 -0.33 -27.51 -5.15
N ARG A 390 -1.35 -26.65 -5.23
CA ARG A 390 -1.49 -25.64 -6.29
C ARG A 390 -0.58 -24.44 -6.05
N ALA A 391 -0.37 -24.02 -4.80
CA ALA A 391 0.58 -22.97 -4.44
C ALA A 391 2.03 -23.33 -4.85
N GLN A 392 2.46 -24.58 -4.64
CA GLN A 392 3.76 -25.11 -5.10
C GLN A 392 3.95 -24.90 -6.61
N ILE A 393 2.92 -25.13 -7.42
CA ILE A 393 2.97 -24.99 -8.89
C ILE A 393 3.19 -23.53 -9.32
N ILE A 394 2.54 -22.57 -8.66
CA ILE A 394 2.75 -21.12 -8.92
C ILE A 394 4.14 -20.69 -8.50
N LEU A 395 4.63 -21.15 -7.34
CA LEU A 395 5.95 -20.83 -6.83
C LEU A 395 7.07 -21.41 -7.72
N GLU A 396 6.92 -22.65 -8.22
CA GLU A 396 7.76 -23.19 -9.30
C GLU A 396 7.75 -22.32 -10.56
N GLY A 397 6.57 -21.82 -10.95
CA GLY A 397 6.37 -20.97 -12.12
C GLY A 397 7.01 -19.58 -12.01
N LEU A 398 7.19 -19.10 -10.77
CA LEU A 398 7.91 -17.86 -10.43
C LEU A 398 9.43 -18.11 -10.30
N ALA A 399 9.84 -19.16 -9.59
CA ALA A 399 11.24 -19.57 -9.40
C ALA A 399 12.00 -19.65 -10.73
N LYS A 400 11.39 -20.27 -11.75
CA LYS A 400 11.92 -20.38 -13.12
C LYS A 400 12.17 -19.03 -13.82
N ARG A 401 11.76 -17.90 -13.23
CA ARG A 401 11.83 -16.55 -13.82
C ARG A 401 12.62 -15.54 -12.97
N GLU A 402 12.98 -15.85 -11.72
CA GLU A 402 13.63 -14.89 -10.81
C GLU A 402 14.95 -14.34 -11.38
N ASP A 403 15.82 -15.21 -11.88
CA ASP A 403 17.07 -14.84 -12.55
C ASP A 403 16.86 -13.90 -13.75
N GLU A 404 15.74 -14.00 -14.45
CA GLU A 404 15.41 -13.09 -15.55
C GLU A 404 14.88 -11.75 -15.02
N ILE A 405 14.06 -11.76 -13.97
CA ILE A 405 13.53 -10.56 -13.33
C ILE A 405 14.68 -9.71 -12.77
N PHE A 406 15.62 -10.30 -12.02
CA PHE A 406 16.73 -9.54 -11.42
C PHE A 406 17.65 -8.90 -12.47
N ARG A 407 17.94 -9.59 -13.57
CA ARG A 407 18.71 -9.03 -14.69
C ARG A 407 17.93 -7.90 -15.39
N ARG A 408 16.66 -8.10 -15.71
CA ARG A 408 15.80 -7.05 -16.31
C ARG A 408 15.66 -5.81 -15.43
N ARG A 409 15.51 -5.99 -14.11
CA ARG A 409 15.52 -4.93 -13.09
C ARG A 409 16.81 -4.12 -13.16
N ARG A 410 17.97 -4.78 -13.15
CA ARG A 410 19.28 -4.12 -13.24
C ARG A 410 19.43 -3.34 -14.55
N GLU A 411 19.12 -3.94 -15.69
CA GLU A 411 19.13 -3.25 -16.98
C GLU A 411 18.18 -2.04 -17.01
N ALA A 412 17.01 -2.13 -16.38
CA ALA A 412 16.04 -1.04 -16.31
C ALA A 412 16.56 0.11 -15.45
N GLN A 413 17.17 -0.19 -14.29
CA GLN A 413 17.82 0.78 -13.43
C GLN A 413 19.00 1.47 -14.15
N GLU A 414 19.87 0.72 -14.83
CA GLU A 414 20.99 1.32 -15.57
C GLU A 414 20.51 2.21 -16.72
N ARG A 415 19.44 1.81 -17.43
CA ARG A 415 18.78 2.67 -18.43
C ARG A 415 18.21 3.95 -17.80
N GLN A 416 17.63 3.89 -16.60
CA GLN A 416 17.14 5.08 -15.89
C GLN A 416 18.30 5.98 -15.45
N ASP A 417 19.35 5.43 -14.84
CA ASP A 417 20.48 6.19 -14.30
C ASP A 417 21.35 6.79 -15.44
N GLN A 418 21.49 6.10 -16.58
CA GLN A 418 22.07 6.67 -17.81
C GLN A 418 21.24 7.85 -18.34
N ASN A 419 19.91 7.71 -18.40
CA ASN A 419 19.01 8.79 -18.84
C ASN A 419 19.02 9.98 -17.85
N ALA A 420 19.11 9.72 -16.55
CA ALA A 420 19.24 10.75 -15.51
C ALA A 420 20.58 11.49 -15.62
N LYS A 421 21.70 10.77 -15.82
CA LYS A 421 23.01 11.37 -16.12
C LYS A 421 22.96 12.24 -17.38
N ARG A 422 22.33 11.76 -18.45
CA ARG A 422 22.10 12.55 -19.68
C ARG A 422 21.33 13.84 -19.42
N ARG A 423 20.21 13.78 -18.68
CA ARG A 423 19.40 14.95 -18.31
C ARG A 423 20.18 15.94 -17.45
N LYS A 424 20.94 15.48 -16.45
CA LYS A 424 21.83 16.33 -15.63
C LYS A 424 22.86 17.06 -16.50
N ILE A 425 23.50 16.36 -17.46
CA ILE A 425 24.48 16.95 -18.38
C ILE A 425 23.81 17.98 -19.33
N GLU A 426 22.66 17.66 -19.93
CA GLU A 426 21.93 18.61 -20.79
C GLU A 426 21.48 19.86 -20.03
N GLN A 427 21.12 19.72 -18.75
CA GLN A 427 20.74 20.85 -17.90
C GLN A 427 21.96 21.69 -17.49
N GLN A 428 23.08 21.06 -17.14
CA GLN A 428 24.34 21.75 -16.86
C GLN A 428 24.87 22.50 -18.09
N GLN A 429 24.79 21.91 -19.29
CA GLN A 429 25.17 22.57 -20.54
C GLN A 429 24.29 23.79 -20.86
N LYS A 430 22.98 23.73 -20.55
CA LYS A 430 22.08 24.89 -20.66
C LYS A 430 22.45 26.01 -19.67
N PHE A 431 22.88 25.67 -18.45
CA PHE A 431 23.34 26.66 -17.47
C PHE A 431 24.72 27.24 -17.80
N ALA A 432 25.63 26.46 -18.39
CA ALA A 432 26.91 26.95 -18.91
C ALA A 432 26.75 27.85 -20.16
N GLY A 433 25.63 27.72 -20.89
CA GLY A 433 25.29 28.52 -22.07
C GLY A 433 24.81 29.96 -21.80
N GLY A 434 25.23 30.57 -20.69
CA GLY A 434 24.91 31.97 -20.36
C GLY A 434 25.52 33.00 -21.35
N PRO A 435 25.04 34.26 -21.33
CA PRO A 435 25.31 35.26 -22.39
C PRO A 435 26.70 35.92 -22.32
N ALA A 436 27.77 35.11 -22.21
CA ALA A 436 29.16 35.55 -22.36
C ALA A 436 29.78 35.18 -23.72
N ALA A 437 29.13 34.31 -24.50
CA ALA A 437 29.65 33.78 -25.77
C ALA A 437 29.41 34.69 -27.00
N SER A 438 29.07 35.98 -26.82
CA SER A 438 28.70 36.91 -27.89
C SER A 438 29.46 38.24 -27.90
N LEU A 439 30.65 38.31 -27.28
CA LEU A 439 31.54 39.48 -27.34
C LEU A 439 32.63 39.32 -28.42
N GLY A 440 32.19 39.08 -29.66
CA GLY A 440 33.04 39.19 -30.85
C GLY A 440 33.18 40.65 -31.26
N LEU A 441 34.09 41.39 -30.61
CA LEU A 441 34.40 42.77 -30.98
C LEU A 441 35.19 42.84 -32.30
N THR A 442 34.86 43.83 -33.13
CA THR A 442 35.40 44.02 -34.48
C THR A 442 36.81 44.60 -34.49
N ALA A 443 37.71 43.98 -35.25
CA ALA A 443 38.98 44.59 -35.66
C ALA A 443 39.40 44.08 -37.05
N ASP A 444 39.26 44.92 -38.08
CA ASP A 444 39.93 44.71 -39.36
C ASP A 444 41.40 45.12 -39.24
N THR A 445 42.34 44.25 -39.65
CA THR A 445 43.33 44.56 -40.71
C THR A 445 44.27 43.38 -41.00
N THR A 446 44.72 43.35 -42.25
CA THR A 446 45.72 42.47 -42.85
C THR A 446 46.96 42.12 -41.99
N ASN A 447 47.34 40.83 -41.91
CA ASN A 447 48.57 40.33 -42.57
C ASN A 447 48.88 38.83 -42.41
N ALA A 448 49.73 38.34 -43.34
CA ALA A 448 50.56 37.13 -43.40
C ALA A 448 50.39 35.96 -42.38
N ARG A 449 50.32 34.72 -42.92
CA ARG A 449 50.38 33.44 -42.18
C ARG A 449 51.62 32.61 -42.60
N PRO A 450 52.51 32.20 -41.67
CA PRO A 450 53.44 31.08 -41.84
C PRO A 450 52.92 29.77 -41.20
N PRO A 451 53.40 28.56 -41.62
CA PRO A 451 52.87 27.27 -41.16
C PRO A 451 53.85 26.39 -40.33
N ILE A 452 53.34 25.65 -39.35
CA ILE A 452 54.02 24.52 -38.64
C ILE A 452 52.95 23.48 -38.17
N PRO A 453 53.28 22.26 -37.69
CA PRO A 453 53.12 21.05 -38.51
C PRO A 453 52.17 19.98 -37.94
N GLU A 454 52.04 18.86 -38.67
CA GLU A 454 51.17 17.72 -38.35
C GLU A 454 51.67 16.82 -37.20
N ARG A 455 50.77 16.01 -36.63
CA ARG A 455 51.08 14.86 -35.76
C ARG A 455 50.10 13.71 -36.05
N PRO A 456 50.55 12.44 -36.20
CA PRO A 456 49.73 11.37 -36.76
C PRO A 456 48.73 10.73 -35.78
N PRO A 457 47.65 10.09 -36.27
CA PRO A 457 46.69 9.35 -35.45
C PRO A 457 47.12 7.89 -35.17
N PRO A 458 46.70 7.30 -34.03
CA PRO A 458 46.79 5.86 -33.79
C PRO A 458 45.73 5.06 -34.56
N ALA A 459 45.92 3.74 -34.64
CA ALA A 459 45.20 2.86 -35.58
C ALA A 459 43.73 2.54 -35.21
N ARG A 460 42.94 2.17 -36.23
CA ARG A 460 41.63 1.52 -36.11
C ARG A 460 41.78 0.00 -36.01
N ASN A 461 40.87 -0.64 -35.28
CA ASN A 461 40.44 -2.01 -35.54
C ASN A 461 39.03 -1.96 -36.13
N ASP A 462 38.88 -2.25 -37.43
CA ASP A 462 37.59 -2.18 -38.11
C ASP A 462 36.78 -3.48 -37.95
N PHE A 463 35.60 -3.37 -37.32
CA PHE A 463 34.65 -4.49 -37.16
C PHE A 463 33.94 -4.88 -38.47
N SER A 464 34.07 -4.05 -39.52
CA SER A 464 33.34 -4.19 -40.79
C SER A 464 33.73 -5.43 -41.60
N ALA A 465 34.94 -5.96 -41.41
CA ALA A 465 35.50 -7.04 -42.24
C ALA A 465 34.92 -8.45 -41.98
N LYS A 466 33.89 -8.57 -41.13
CA LYS A 466 33.23 -9.86 -40.82
C LYS A 466 31.81 -10.00 -41.36
N ALA A 467 31.20 -8.95 -41.89
CA ALA A 467 29.84 -9.01 -42.44
C ALA A 467 29.78 -9.82 -43.76
N ASP A 468 30.72 -9.58 -44.67
CA ASP A 468 30.71 -10.16 -46.02
C ASP A 468 30.97 -11.69 -46.04
N SER A 469 31.46 -12.25 -44.94
CA SER A 469 31.73 -13.69 -44.80
C SER A 469 30.49 -14.58 -44.62
N ILE A 470 29.28 -14.00 -44.61
CA ILE A 470 28.01 -14.70 -44.36
C ILE A 470 27.06 -14.68 -45.60
N GLY A 471 27.49 -14.07 -46.72
CA GLY A 471 26.94 -14.41 -48.05
C GLY A 471 25.49 -13.99 -48.36
N LEU A 472 24.93 -13.01 -47.65
CA LEU A 472 23.56 -12.52 -47.86
C LEU A 472 23.53 -11.15 -48.54
N GLY A 473 23.64 -11.13 -49.87
CA GLY A 473 23.50 -9.89 -50.66
C GLY A 473 23.51 -10.11 -52.17
N ALA A 474 22.37 -9.89 -52.81
CA ALA A 474 22.26 -9.72 -54.27
C ALA A 474 21.99 -8.25 -54.60
N PRO A 475 22.56 -7.67 -55.68
CA PRO A 475 22.46 -6.24 -55.96
C PRO A 475 21.10 -5.86 -56.55
N VAL A 476 20.47 -4.83 -56.00
CA VAL A 476 19.28 -4.18 -56.58
C VAL A 476 19.70 -3.05 -57.50
N THR A 477 19.07 -2.93 -58.67
CA THR A 477 19.43 -1.93 -59.69
C THR A 477 18.90 -0.53 -59.40
N ARG A 478 19.66 0.46 -59.89
CA ARG A 478 19.57 1.88 -59.54
C ARG A 478 18.29 2.60 -60.00
N GLU A 479 17.54 2.01 -60.92
CA GLU A 479 16.33 2.61 -61.53
C GLU A 479 15.09 2.55 -60.61
N SER A 480 15.16 1.81 -59.51
CA SER A 480 14.05 1.66 -58.55
C SER A 480 13.90 2.83 -57.56
N MET A 481 14.83 3.79 -57.52
CA MET A 481 14.88 4.83 -56.48
C MET A 481 14.17 6.14 -56.83
N ASP A 482 14.02 6.48 -58.12
CA ASP A 482 13.63 7.84 -58.54
C ASP A 482 12.12 8.12 -58.49
N ASN A 483 11.27 7.12 -58.24
CA ASN A 483 9.81 7.24 -58.11
C ASN A 483 9.28 7.08 -56.66
N ALA A 484 10.15 7.08 -55.65
CA ALA A 484 9.75 6.98 -54.24
C ALA A 484 9.41 8.36 -53.62
N PRO A 485 8.42 8.46 -52.72
CA PRO A 485 8.09 9.72 -52.05
C PRO A 485 9.24 10.20 -51.15
N LYS A 486 9.52 11.51 -51.18
CA LYS A 486 10.70 12.18 -50.57
C LYS A 486 10.98 11.86 -49.08
N ALA A 487 9.98 11.40 -48.32
CA ALA A 487 10.18 10.96 -46.94
C ALA A 487 11.14 9.75 -46.83
N ILE A 488 11.07 8.80 -47.76
CA ILE A 488 11.90 7.58 -47.75
C ILE A 488 13.35 7.91 -48.11
N GLN A 489 13.55 8.80 -49.10
CA GLN A 489 14.87 9.23 -49.56
C GLN A 489 15.68 9.96 -48.48
N ALA A 490 15.02 10.51 -47.45
CA ALA A 490 15.67 11.22 -46.35
C ALA A 490 16.25 10.31 -45.24
N TRP A 491 15.92 9.01 -45.22
CA TRP A 491 16.38 8.07 -44.19
C TRP A 491 17.57 7.19 -44.62
N GLY A 492 17.89 7.13 -45.92
CA GLY A 492 19.05 6.40 -46.46
C GLY A 492 20.37 7.19 -46.47
N GLY A 493 20.43 8.36 -45.85
CA GLY A 493 21.60 9.25 -45.84
C GLY A 493 22.59 8.94 -44.71
N SER A 494 23.77 9.60 -44.74
CA SER A 494 24.72 9.50 -43.64
C SER A 494 24.21 10.20 -42.39
N ASN A 495 24.82 9.91 -41.22
CA ASN A 495 24.50 10.60 -39.96
C ASN A 495 24.58 12.14 -40.07
N ARG A 496 25.36 12.69 -41.02
CA ARG A 496 25.47 14.14 -41.23
C ARG A 496 24.23 14.72 -41.94
N ASP A 497 23.62 13.93 -42.82
CA ASP A 497 22.50 14.34 -43.67
C ASP A 497 21.16 14.24 -42.90
N VAL A 498 21.05 13.25 -42.01
CA VAL A 498 19.95 13.13 -41.03
C VAL A 498 19.92 14.35 -40.09
N VAL A 499 21.09 14.88 -39.69
CA VAL A 499 21.18 16.11 -38.88
C VAL A 499 20.70 17.34 -39.65
N ALA A 500 21.04 17.45 -40.94
CA ALA A 500 20.59 18.56 -41.79
C ALA A 500 19.06 18.54 -42.01
N ASN A 501 18.49 17.37 -42.31
CA ASN A 501 17.06 17.22 -42.60
C ASN A 501 16.15 17.12 -41.35
N ARG A 502 16.72 17.19 -40.15
CA ARG A 502 16.03 17.05 -38.85
C ARG A 502 14.80 17.98 -38.68
N ARG A 503 14.80 19.16 -39.32
CA ARG A 503 13.65 20.10 -39.30
C ARG A 503 12.48 19.63 -40.15
N ALA A 504 12.74 19.01 -41.31
CA ALA A 504 11.69 18.47 -42.18
C ALA A 504 11.05 17.21 -41.57
N ILE A 505 11.87 16.30 -41.03
CA ILE A 505 11.39 15.07 -40.37
C ILE A 505 10.50 15.40 -39.16
N ARG A 506 10.76 16.49 -38.42
CA ARG A 506 9.87 16.96 -37.34
C ARG A 506 8.49 17.39 -37.82
N MET A 507 8.41 18.10 -38.96
CA MET A 507 7.15 18.63 -39.50
C MET A 507 6.21 17.50 -39.97
N ALA A 508 6.76 16.35 -40.37
CA ALA A 508 5.98 15.19 -40.83
C ALA A 508 5.34 14.37 -39.69
N ASN A 509 5.76 14.58 -38.44
CA ASN A 509 5.33 13.78 -37.28
C ASN A 509 4.49 14.58 -36.27
N MET A 510 3.91 15.73 -36.66
CA MET A 510 2.97 16.48 -35.82
C MET A 510 1.57 15.86 -35.88
N SER A 511 0.85 15.93 -34.75
CA SER A 511 -0.51 15.39 -34.65
C SER A 511 -1.55 16.37 -35.21
N ALA A 512 -2.71 15.85 -35.66
CA ALA A 512 -3.78 16.67 -36.25
C ALA A 512 -4.28 17.79 -35.30
N ALA A 513 -4.21 17.57 -33.98
CA ALA A 513 -4.58 18.55 -32.96
C ALA A 513 -3.64 19.78 -32.94
N GLU A 514 -2.38 19.63 -33.32
CA GLU A 514 -1.42 20.75 -33.38
C GLU A 514 -1.62 21.61 -34.65
N VAL A 515 -2.07 21.00 -35.76
CA VAL A 515 -2.44 21.71 -36.98
C VAL A 515 -3.66 22.60 -36.74
N LEU A 516 -4.69 22.06 -36.10
CA LEU A 516 -5.91 22.79 -35.72
C LEU A 516 -5.60 23.98 -34.79
N LYS A 517 -4.61 23.83 -33.90
CA LYS A 517 -4.11 24.90 -33.02
C LYS A 517 -3.35 26.00 -33.79
N ALA A 518 -2.80 25.71 -34.96
CA ALA A 518 -2.17 26.70 -35.84
C ALA A 518 -3.21 27.47 -36.68
N GLU A 519 -4.29 26.82 -37.14
CA GLU A 519 -5.40 27.50 -37.83
C GLU A 519 -6.11 28.51 -36.91
N LEU A 520 -6.39 28.12 -35.66
CA LEU A 520 -6.96 28.99 -34.63
C LEU A 520 -6.07 30.20 -34.27
N ALA A 521 -4.79 30.19 -34.64
CA ALA A 521 -3.86 31.31 -34.40
C ALA A 521 -3.91 32.41 -35.49
N GLY A 522 -4.75 32.28 -36.52
CA GLY A 522 -5.15 33.39 -37.40
C GLY A 522 -4.10 33.92 -38.38
N LEU A 523 -2.95 33.26 -38.54
CA LEU A 523 -1.89 33.69 -39.47
C LEU A 523 -2.08 33.05 -40.86
N SER A 524 -2.68 33.78 -41.80
CA SER A 524 -2.83 33.36 -43.20
C SER A 524 -2.91 34.53 -44.20
N PRO A 525 -2.04 34.57 -45.23
CA PRO A 525 -2.26 35.38 -46.43
C PRO A 525 -3.37 34.81 -47.32
N VAL A 526 -4.04 35.66 -48.09
CA VAL A 526 -5.34 35.33 -48.72
C VAL A 526 -5.22 34.76 -50.15
N LYS A 527 -6.23 33.96 -50.50
CA LYS A 527 -6.66 33.47 -51.83
C LYS A 527 -6.58 34.52 -52.98
N PRO A 528 -6.72 34.04 -54.22
CA PRO A 528 -7.98 34.38 -54.93
C PRO A 528 -8.79 33.14 -55.36
N THR A 529 -10.11 33.31 -55.51
CA THR A 529 -11.07 32.24 -55.88
C THR A 529 -12.09 32.70 -56.93
N LYS A 530 -12.26 31.90 -57.99
CA LYS A 530 -13.34 31.89 -59.00
C LYS A 530 -13.36 30.49 -59.67
N ASP A 531 -14.43 29.92 -60.20
CA ASP A 531 -15.88 30.21 -60.10
C ASP A 531 -16.71 28.94 -60.42
N THR A 532 -17.95 28.88 -59.93
CA THR A 532 -19.15 28.15 -60.44
C THR A 532 -19.13 26.69 -60.96
N LYS A 533 -19.81 25.83 -60.18
CA LYS A 533 -20.84 24.77 -60.50
C LYS A 533 -21.83 25.11 -61.66
N PRO A 534 -22.82 24.26 -62.07
CA PRO A 534 -23.19 22.86 -61.70
C PRO A 534 -23.62 21.94 -62.90
N GLU A 535 -24.34 20.82 -62.59
CA GLU A 535 -25.29 20.03 -63.43
C GLU A 535 -24.74 18.95 -64.39
N LYS A 536 -25.52 17.94 -64.86
CA LYS A 536 -26.53 17.02 -64.26
C LYS A 536 -26.99 16.00 -65.34
N ALA A 537 -27.47 14.80 -64.93
CA ALA A 537 -28.17 13.81 -65.79
C ALA A 537 -27.33 13.21 -66.97
N ALA A 538 -27.72 12.12 -67.65
CA ALA A 538 -28.46 10.88 -67.30
C ALA A 538 -28.29 9.84 -68.45
N ASN A 539 -28.74 8.59 -68.26
CA ASN A 539 -28.93 7.55 -69.29
C ASN A 539 -27.60 7.05 -69.97
N GLU A 540 -27.47 5.95 -70.72
CA GLU A 540 -28.22 4.70 -71.03
C GLU A 540 -27.18 3.73 -71.70
N ALA A 541 -27.29 2.39 -71.80
CA ALA A 541 -28.13 1.37 -71.16
C ALA A 541 -27.62 -0.06 -71.53
N ASN A 542 -28.28 -1.09 -70.96
CA ASN A 542 -28.47 -2.45 -71.48
C ASN A 542 -27.38 -3.55 -71.31
N ALA A 543 -27.93 -4.77 -71.15
CA ALA A 543 -27.35 -6.12 -71.27
C ALA A 543 -26.18 -6.55 -70.35
N ALA A 544 -26.04 -7.83 -69.94
CA ALA A 544 -26.97 -8.94 -69.65
C ALA A 544 -26.13 -10.14 -69.14
N GLN A 545 -26.77 -11.12 -68.47
CA GLN A 545 -26.22 -12.44 -68.05
C GLN A 545 -25.17 -12.37 -66.90
N THR A 546 -25.50 -12.72 -65.64
CA THR A 546 -25.79 -14.05 -65.01
C THR A 546 -24.53 -14.91 -64.83
N GLU A 547 -24.21 -15.51 -63.67
CA GLU A 547 -24.92 -15.84 -62.40
C GLU A 547 -23.97 -15.58 -61.19
N GLY A 548 -24.32 -15.67 -59.89
CA GLY A 548 -25.59 -15.89 -59.16
C GLY A 548 -25.32 -16.08 -57.64
N VAL A 549 -25.98 -15.31 -56.75
CA VAL A 549 -25.73 -15.21 -55.29
C VAL A 549 -27.06 -14.88 -54.57
N PRO A 550 -27.54 -15.65 -53.57
CA PRO A 550 -27.21 -15.48 -52.13
C PRO A 550 -27.04 -16.85 -51.37
N MET A 551 -26.63 -17.01 -50.09
CA MET A 551 -26.53 -16.19 -48.85
C MET A 551 -27.79 -16.14 -47.94
N GLU A 552 -27.68 -16.61 -46.68
CA GLU A 552 -28.50 -16.22 -45.47
C GLU A 552 -30.04 -16.46 -45.47
N VAL A 553 -30.84 -16.49 -44.36
CA VAL A 553 -30.66 -16.61 -42.88
C VAL A 553 -31.90 -17.39 -42.30
N GLN A 554 -31.82 -17.94 -41.06
CA GLN A 554 -32.96 -18.19 -40.11
C GLN A 554 -34.07 -19.21 -40.53
N SER A 555 -34.93 -19.81 -39.68
CA SER A 555 -35.05 -19.93 -38.19
C SER A 555 -35.97 -21.11 -37.79
N SER A 556 -36.21 -21.28 -36.48
CA SER A 556 -37.36 -21.93 -35.79
C SER A 556 -37.62 -23.46 -35.87
N GLU A 557 -37.40 -24.10 -34.71
CA GLU A 557 -38.33 -24.94 -33.93
C GLU A 557 -38.69 -26.41 -34.28
N ASP A 558 -38.69 -27.22 -33.19
CA ASP A 558 -39.70 -28.21 -32.75
C ASP A 558 -39.46 -29.75 -32.82
N ALA A 559 -40.06 -30.40 -31.79
CA ALA A 559 -40.38 -31.84 -31.60
C ALA A 559 -39.28 -32.91 -31.29
N VAL A 560 -39.56 -33.72 -30.25
CA VAL A 560 -38.87 -34.96 -29.83
C VAL A 560 -39.89 -36.11 -29.74
N PRO A 561 -39.68 -37.26 -30.40
CA PRO A 561 -39.47 -38.55 -29.71
C PRO A 561 -38.48 -39.49 -30.45
N GLY A 562 -38.02 -40.64 -29.95
CA GLY A 562 -38.18 -41.29 -28.63
C GLY A 562 -38.15 -42.84 -28.71
N LEU A 563 -37.50 -43.50 -27.72
CA LEU A 563 -37.52 -44.94 -27.36
C LEU A 563 -36.69 -46.00 -28.16
N ALA A 564 -36.20 -46.99 -27.37
CA ALA A 564 -35.78 -48.37 -27.71
C ALA A 564 -34.44 -48.59 -28.50
N GLU A 565 -33.60 -49.61 -28.24
CA GLU A 565 -33.63 -50.68 -27.21
C GLU A 565 -32.24 -51.34 -26.97
N ALA A 566 -32.06 -51.94 -25.78
CA ALA A 566 -31.08 -53.00 -25.42
C ALA A 566 -29.55 -52.67 -25.47
N SER A 567 -28.64 -53.34 -24.74
CA SER A 567 -28.73 -54.60 -23.97
C SER A 567 -27.58 -54.78 -22.93
N LYS A 568 -27.86 -55.44 -21.79
CA LYS A 568 -26.96 -56.34 -21.00
C LYS A 568 -25.73 -55.73 -20.27
N ASP A 569 -25.20 -56.25 -19.14
CA ASP A 569 -25.54 -57.23 -18.05
C ASP A 569 -24.76 -56.70 -16.78
N GLU A 570 -24.85 -57.14 -15.51
CA GLU A 570 -25.56 -58.19 -14.74
C GLU A 570 -25.74 -57.71 -13.25
N ASP A 571 -26.42 -58.46 -12.37
CA ASP A 571 -26.85 -58.02 -11.01
C ASP A 571 -25.96 -58.43 -9.81
N VAL A 572 -26.00 -57.64 -8.71
CA VAL A 572 -25.82 -58.11 -7.30
C VAL A 572 -26.76 -57.34 -6.37
N ILE A 573 -27.43 -58.03 -5.41
CA ILE A 573 -28.55 -57.46 -4.63
C ILE A 573 -28.46 -57.69 -3.10
N ILE A 574 -28.23 -56.59 -2.37
CA ILE A 574 -28.67 -56.23 -0.99
C ILE A 574 -28.31 -57.20 0.20
N PRO A 575 -28.74 -57.05 1.48
CA PRO A 575 -27.76 -56.96 2.59
C PRO A 575 -28.04 -57.88 3.83
N ASP A 576 -27.27 -57.70 4.92
CA ASP A 576 -27.85 -57.55 6.28
C ASP A 576 -26.88 -56.88 7.28
N ALA A 577 -27.37 -56.50 8.48
CA ALA A 577 -26.60 -55.96 9.62
C ALA A 577 -26.29 -57.08 10.68
N PRO A 578 -25.63 -56.90 11.86
CA PRO A 578 -26.00 -55.90 12.91
C PRO A 578 -24.92 -55.43 13.94
N LYS A 579 -25.34 -54.50 14.84
CA LYS A 579 -24.96 -54.32 16.28
C LYS A 579 -23.49 -54.21 16.77
N GLU A 580 -23.27 -53.20 17.63
CA GLU A 580 -22.49 -53.31 18.88
C GLU A 580 -23.19 -52.54 20.03
N ASP A 581 -23.05 -53.02 21.27
CA ASP A 581 -23.45 -52.39 22.55
C ASP A 581 -22.76 -53.20 23.67
N ASP A 582 -21.82 -52.62 24.44
CA ASP A 582 -21.75 -52.65 25.92
C ASP A 582 -20.47 -51.99 26.48
N VAL A 583 -20.47 -51.66 27.79
CA VAL A 583 -19.30 -51.15 28.55
C VAL A 583 -19.09 -52.02 29.79
N PRO A 584 -17.85 -52.21 30.27
CA PRO A 584 -17.58 -51.73 31.64
C PRO A 584 -16.15 -51.18 31.86
N ALA A 585 -15.97 -50.45 32.96
CA ALA A 585 -14.68 -49.98 33.46
C ALA A 585 -14.34 -50.61 34.81
N THR A 586 -13.05 -50.79 35.10
CA THR A 586 -12.49 -50.93 36.47
C THR A 586 -11.06 -50.37 36.52
N ASP A 587 -10.64 -50.00 37.73
CA ASP A 587 -9.66 -48.96 38.04
C ASP A 587 -8.24 -49.46 38.42
N ASP A 588 -7.33 -48.49 38.62
CA ASP A 588 -6.19 -48.46 39.56
C ASP A 588 -4.98 -49.42 39.38
N SER A 589 -3.78 -48.86 39.10
CA SER A 589 -2.79 -48.61 40.17
C SER A 589 -1.46 -47.93 39.71
N LYS A 590 -1.18 -46.76 40.29
CA LYS A 590 0.13 -46.16 40.70
C LYS A 590 1.46 -46.46 39.98
N VAL A 591 2.11 -45.38 39.52
CA VAL A 591 3.53 -44.98 39.79
C VAL A 591 3.52 -43.43 39.79
N GLU A 592 3.53 -42.76 40.95
CA GLU A 592 4.70 -42.18 41.66
C GLU A 592 5.43 -41.04 40.91
N GLU A 593 5.52 -39.88 41.60
CA GLU A 593 6.22 -38.66 41.19
C GLU A 593 7.70 -38.73 41.62
N GLU A 594 8.63 -38.10 40.89
CA GLU A 594 9.77 -37.47 41.54
C GLU A 594 10.37 -36.31 40.71
N ASP A 595 11.15 -35.49 41.41
CA ASP A 595 11.69 -34.19 40.99
C ASP A 595 12.95 -34.33 40.09
N HIS A 596 13.43 -33.22 39.53
CA HIS A 596 14.81 -32.75 39.77
C HIS A 596 15.21 -31.50 38.97
N LEU A 597 15.84 -30.56 39.70
CA LEU A 597 16.45 -29.35 39.15
C LEU A 597 17.91 -29.54 38.68
N ALA A 598 18.27 -28.72 37.68
CA ALA A 598 19.54 -28.00 37.54
C ALA A 598 20.89 -28.76 37.54
N GLY A 599 21.47 -28.88 36.34
CA GLY A 599 22.76 -28.25 36.03
C GLY A 599 24.07 -28.95 36.42
N THR A 600 25.14 -28.67 35.68
CA THR A 600 26.53 -29.03 36.05
C THR A 600 27.53 -28.05 35.43
N LYS A 601 28.24 -27.32 36.28
CA LYS A 601 29.50 -26.63 35.90
C LYS A 601 30.69 -27.58 36.07
N ARG A 602 31.78 -27.32 35.34
CA ARG A 602 33.15 -27.68 35.72
C ARG A 602 34.11 -26.60 35.22
N SER A 603 35.26 -26.29 35.82
CA SER A 603 35.60 -26.06 37.24
C SER A 603 37.12 -25.89 37.33
N PHE A 604 37.63 -24.81 37.92
CA PHE A 604 38.96 -24.80 38.55
C PHE A 604 39.07 -23.67 39.59
N GLU A 605 39.87 -23.91 40.62
CA GLU A 605 40.22 -22.99 41.72
C GLU A 605 41.57 -22.31 41.37
N GLU A 606 42.27 -21.48 42.15
CA GLU A 606 42.19 -21.02 43.54
C GLU A 606 42.92 -19.64 43.65
N GLY A 607 42.80 -18.91 44.76
CA GLY A 607 43.66 -17.75 45.08
C GLY A 607 44.87 -18.14 45.95
N PRO A 608 45.58 -17.21 46.63
CA PRO A 608 45.47 -15.74 46.64
C PRO A 608 46.83 -14.99 46.50
N GLY A 609 46.85 -13.65 46.57
CA GLY A 609 48.07 -12.83 46.67
C GLY A 609 47.78 -11.32 46.74
N ALA A 610 48.70 -10.51 47.27
CA ALA A 610 48.49 -9.08 47.57
C ALA A 610 49.67 -8.16 47.17
N GLU A 611 49.49 -6.86 47.40
CA GLU A 611 50.47 -5.74 47.41
C GLU A 611 50.68 -4.91 46.12
N THR A 612 51.21 -3.69 46.34
CA THR A 612 51.35 -2.52 45.45
C THR A 612 52.53 -1.66 45.94
N PRO A 613 53.10 -0.67 45.20
CA PRO A 613 53.09 -0.35 43.76
C PRO A 613 54.57 -0.44 43.25
N PRO A 614 55.30 0.55 42.66
CA PRO A 614 54.99 1.71 41.81
C PRO A 614 55.90 1.94 40.55
N GLU A 615 55.52 2.96 39.77
CA GLU A 615 56.39 3.94 39.06
C GLU A 615 57.19 3.64 37.76
N GLU A 616 57.39 4.75 37.03
CA GLU A 616 58.29 5.07 35.89
C GLU A 616 58.33 4.22 34.59
N GLY A 617 58.05 4.89 33.45
CA GLY A 617 59.12 5.01 32.43
C GLY A 617 58.80 4.87 30.92
N VAL A 618 58.82 6.02 30.21
CA VAL A 618 59.51 6.24 28.92
C VAL A 618 59.06 5.49 27.63
N THR A 619 58.26 6.22 26.82
CA THR A 619 58.25 6.36 25.33
C THR A 619 58.32 5.16 24.35
N VAL A 620 57.25 5.05 23.55
CA VAL A 620 57.19 5.02 22.05
C VAL A 620 58.25 4.23 21.26
N VAL A 621 57.83 3.16 20.56
CA VAL A 621 57.80 2.99 19.08
C VAL A 621 57.28 1.57 18.73
N GLY A 622 56.36 1.47 17.76
CA GLY A 622 56.35 0.35 16.79
C GLY A 622 55.38 -0.83 17.00
N GLU A 623 54.51 -1.00 16.00
CA GLU A 623 54.05 -2.28 15.41
C GLU A 623 53.26 -3.31 16.25
N GLU A 624 51.95 -3.30 15.98
CA GLU A 624 51.09 -4.46 15.65
C GLU A 624 51.13 -5.71 16.56
N ASN A 625 50.00 -5.98 17.25
CA ASN A 625 49.12 -7.08 16.85
C ASN A 625 47.68 -6.96 17.41
N GLU A 626 46.81 -7.76 16.81
CA GLU A 626 45.37 -7.96 16.94
C GLU A 626 44.78 -7.98 18.38
N ASP A 627 43.60 -7.38 18.53
CA ASP A 627 42.57 -7.83 19.50
C ASP A 627 41.17 -7.52 18.93
N GLU A 628 40.28 -8.51 18.84
CA GLU A 628 38.99 -8.40 18.14
C GLU A 628 37.87 -7.88 19.05
N GLY A 629 37.62 -6.57 19.00
CA GLY A 629 36.46 -5.93 19.65
C GLY A 629 35.61 -5.15 18.66
N THR A 630 34.66 -5.80 17.97
CA THR A 630 33.82 -5.22 16.90
C THR A 630 32.69 -4.29 17.40
N ASN A 631 33.07 -3.27 18.17
CA ASN A 631 32.24 -2.08 18.41
C ASN A 631 32.14 -1.25 17.11
N THR A 632 31.32 -1.70 16.15
CA THR A 632 30.99 -0.91 14.96
C THR A 632 30.10 0.27 15.37
N PRO A 633 30.55 1.54 15.18
CA PRO A 633 29.73 2.69 15.52
C PRO A 633 28.49 2.74 14.63
N ALA A 634 27.35 3.16 15.19
CA ALA A 634 26.07 3.17 14.49
C ALA A 634 26.14 3.99 13.19
N LEU A 635 26.02 3.30 12.05
CA LEU A 635 26.08 3.90 10.72
C LEU A 635 24.81 4.69 10.42
N ALA A 636 24.79 5.96 10.82
CA ALA A 636 23.80 6.93 10.39
C ALA A 636 23.79 7.01 8.85
N LEU A 637 22.70 6.58 8.23
CA LEU A 637 22.54 6.64 6.78
C LEU A 637 22.59 8.09 6.32
N LYS A 638 23.43 8.39 5.32
CA LYS A 638 23.46 9.72 4.69
C LYS A 638 22.24 9.89 3.79
N VAL A 639 21.15 10.37 4.38
CA VAL A 639 19.94 10.77 3.65
C VAL A 639 20.21 12.09 2.93
N ASN A 640 20.04 12.09 1.61
CA ASN A 640 20.14 13.27 0.77
C ASN A 640 18.94 14.22 1.00
N PRO A 641 19.04 15.52 0.65
CA PRO A 641 17.93 16.48 0.78
C PRO A 641 16.68 16.19 -0.06
N ASP A 642 16.70 15.17 -0.92
CA ASP A 642 15.54 14.65 -1.65
C ASP A 642 14.91 13.40 -1.00
N GLY A 643 15.42 12.96 0.15
CA GLY A 643 14.99 11.75 0.87
C GLY A 643 15.62 10.45 0.39
N SER A 644 16.56 10.51 -0.56
CA SER A 644 17.26 9.32 -1.06
C SER A 644 18.47 8.93 -0.21
N VAL A 645 18.86 7.65 -0.24
CA VAL A 645 20.06 7.14 0.44
C VAL A 645 20.98 6.50 -0.60
N GLU A 646 22.26 6.87 -0.59
CA GLU A 646 23.30 6.20 -1.40
C GLU A 646 23.98 5.10 -0.56
N GLN A 647 23.60 3.86 -0.80
CA GLN A 647 24.21 2.64 -0.24
C GLN A 647 24.66 1.72 -1.38
N GLU A 648 25.80 1.05 -1.21
CA GLU A 648 26.27 0.06 -2.19
C GLU A 648 25.49 -1.26 -2.07
N ASP A 649 25.04 -1.82 -3.20
CA ASP A 649 24.37 -3.12 -3.23
C ASP A 649 25.41 -4.25 -3.18
N THR A 650 25.59 -4.79 -1.98
CA THR A 650 26.49 -5.91 -1.67
C THR A 650 25.88 -7.29 -1.97
N VAL A 651 24.57 -7.39 -2.25
CA VAL A 651 23.89 -8.65 -2.59
C VAL A 651 24.02 -8.92 -4.09
N LYS A 652 23.85 -7.89 -4.93
CA LYS A 652 23.92 -7.96 -6.39
C LYS A 652 23.07 -9.09 -6.98
N LEU A 653 21.74 -8.91 -6.92
CA LEU A 653 20.76 -9.92 -7.36
C LEU A 653 20.87 -10.34 -8.84
N TRP A 654 21.60 -9.59 -9.67
CA TRP A 654 21.83 -9.88 -11.10
C TRP A 654 23.09 -10.73 -11.37
N GLU A 655 23.93 -11.00 -10.36
CA GLU A 655 25.17 -11.77 -10.46
C GLU A 655 25.01 -13.18 -9.86
N PRO A 656 25.53 -14.26 -10.48
CA PRO A 656 25.46 -15.62 -9.93
C PRO A 656 25.93 -15.73 -8.47
N GLY A 657 25.33 -16.64 -7.70
CA GLY A 657 25.57 -16.76 -6.24
C GLY A 657 24.90 -15.67 -5.40
N TYR A 658 23.89 -14.96 -5.94
CA TYR A 658 23.17 -13.92 -5.19
C TYR A 658 22.39 -14.48 -3.99
N GLN A 659 21.91 -15.73 -4.06
CA GLN A 659 21.18 -16.36 -2.96
C GLN A 659 22.05 -16.47 -1.71
N ASP A 660 23.29 -16.91 -1.87
CA ASP A 660 24.25 -17.11 -0.79
C ASP A 660 24.64 -15.76 -0.15
N ARG A 661 24.88 -14.74 -0.99
CA ARG A 661 25.14 -13.37 -0.53
C ARG A 661 23.92 -12.77 0.18
N TYR A 662 22.71 -13.06 -0.28
CA TYR A 662 21.47 -12.59 0.33
C TYR A 662 21.25 -13.21 1.71
N TYR A 663 21.33 -14.54 1.84
CA TYR A 663 21.12 -15.22 3.11
C TYR A 663 22.20 -14.85 4.14
N SER A 664 23.47 -14.79 3.73
CA SER A 664 24.56 -14.33 4.59
C SER A 664 24.36 -12.88 5.07
N GLN A 665 24.01 -11.94 4.19
CA GLN A 665 23.90 -10.52 4.55
C GLN A 665 22.58 -10.11 5.21
N LYS A 666 21.47 -10.81 4.94
CA LYS A 666 20.12 -10.43 5.42
C LYS A 666 19.63 -11.28 6.60
N PHE A 667 20.15 -12.48 6.78
CA PHE A 667 19.78 -13.38 7.88
C PHE A 667 20.97 -13.79 8.76
N GLY A 668 22.21 -13.49 8.37
CA GLY A 668 23.41 -13.82 9.15
C GLY A 668 23.75 -15.32 9.16
N VAL A 669 23.29 -16.08 8.16
CA VAL A 669 23.46 -17.54 8.09
C VAL A 669 24.49 -17.97 7.04
N GLU A 670 25.15 -19.09 7.30
CA GLU A 670 26.09 -19.69 6.35
C GLU A 670 25.38 -20.15 5.06
N PRO A 671 26.00 -20.00 3.86
CA PRO A 671 25.39 -20.40 2.59
C PRO A 671 24.93 -21.86 2.53
N THR A 672 25.58 -22.74 3.29
CA THR A 672 25.29 -24.18 3.36
C THR A 672 24.02 -24.53 4.14
N ASP A 673 23.45 -23.60 4.93
CA ASP A 673 22.26 -23.85 5.73
C ASP A 673 20.97 -23.85 4.89
N THR A 674 20.74 -24.97 4.21
CA THR A 674 19.50 -25.22 3.45
C THR A 674 18.29 -25.54 4.33
N GLU A 675 18.50 -25.89 5.61
CA GLU A 675 17.40 -26.15 6.55
C GLU A 675 16.78 -24.83 7.01
N PHE A 676 17.60 -23.81 7.26
CA PHE A 676 17.13 -22.45 7.53
C PHE A 676 16.34 -21.87 6.35
N ARG A 677 16.80 -22.02 5.10
CA ARG A 677 16.03 -21.57 3.91
C ARG A 677 14.64 -22.21 3.86
N LYS A 678 14.55 -23.53 4.08
CA LYS A 678 13.28 -24.25 4.19
C LYS A 678 12.42 -23.78 5.37
N LYS A 679 13.02 -23.49 6.52
CA LYS A 679 12.32 -22.94 7.70
C LYS A 679 11.72 -21.57 7.39
N VAL A 680 12.47 -20.66 6.76
CA VAL A 680 11.97 -19.34 6.32
C VAL A 680 10.83 -19.51 5.32
N ALA A 681 10.99 -20.38 4.31
CA ALA A 681 9.94 -20.70 3.34
C ALA A 681 8.66 -21.23 4.02
N LYS A 682 8.77 -22.16 4.98
CA LYS A 682 7.59 -22.68 5.72
C LYS A 682 6.84 -21.56 6.45
N HIS A 683 7.53 -20.71 7.22
CA HIS A 683 6.87 -19.59 7.93
C HIS A 683 6.23 -18.59 6.95
N TYR A 684 6.77 -18.45 5.73
CA TYR A 684 6.17 -17.60 4.71
C TYR A 684 4.87 -18.20 4.14
N VAL A 685 4.82 -19.52 3.90
CA VAL A 685 3.59 -20.22 3.47
C VAL A 685 2.54 -20.20 4.59
N GLU A 686 2.93 -20.40 5.84
CA GLU A 686 2.06 -20.19 7.00
C GLU A 686 1.47 -18.78 6.98
N GLY A 687 2.28 -17.75 6.75
CA GLY A 687 1.79 -16.38 6.64
C GLY A 687 0.80 -16.16 5.50
N LEU A 688 1.02 -16.77 4.32
CA LEU A 688 0.07 -16.69 3.21
C LEU A 688 -1.27 -17.35 3.56
N ALA A 689 -1.24 -18.50 4.24
CA ALA A 689 -2.45 -19.15 4.74
C ALA A 689 -3.14 -18.34 5.86
N TRP A 690 -2.38 -17.73 6.78
CA TRP A 690 -2.90 -16.87 7.84
C TRP A 690 -3.58 -15.61 7.28
N VAL A 691 -2.96 -14.94 6.31
CA VAL A 691 -3.52 -13.73 5.66
C VAL A 691 -4.79 -14.08 4.89
N LEU A 692 -4.78 -15.17 4.11
CA LEU A 692 -5.97 -15.64 3.40
C LEU A 692 -7.12 -15.96 4.37
N HIS A 693 -6.83 -16.63 5.49
CA HIS A 693 -7.84 -16.88 6.52
C HIS A 693 -8.34 -15.59 7.17
N TYR A 694 -7.45 -14.62 7.46
CA TYR A 694 -7.80 -13.35 8.10
C TYR A 694 -8.80 -12.50 7.29
N TYR A 695 -8.68 -12.53 5.96
CA TYR A 695 -9.58 -11.82 5.03
C TYR A 695 -10.94 -12.51 4.90
N TYR A 696 -10.98 -13.84 4.76
CA TYR A 696 -12.21 -14.57 4.41
C TYR A 696 -12.96 -15.15 5.61
N GLN A 697 -12.28 -15.46 6.72
CA GLN A 697 -12.88 -16.07 7.92
C GLN A 697 -12.60 -15.29 9.23
N GLY A 698 -11.60 -14.41 9.26
CA GLY A 698 -11.12 -13.76 10.48
C GLY A 698 -9.82 -14.39 11.01
N PRO A 699 -9.23 -13.87 12.10
CA PRO A 699 -7.86 -14.20 12.47
C PRO A 699 -7.71 -15.68 12.82
N ALA A 700 -6.83 -16.39 12.12
CA ALA A 700 -6.54 -17.80 12.40
C ALA A 700 -5.77 -17.98 13.72
N SER A 701 -4.98 -16.98 14.10
CA SER A 701 -4.27 -16.88 15.37
C SER A 701 -4.03 -15.41 15.71
N TRP A 702 -4.21 -15.04 16.98
CA TRP A 702 -3.84 -13.74 17.50
C TRP A 702 -2.32 -13.62 17.79
N HIS A 703 -1.64 -14.75 18.05
CA HIS A 703 -0.22 -14.78 18.45
C HIS A 703 0.74 -15.05 17.29
N TRP A 704 0.28 -15.70 16.20
CA TRP A 704 1.14 -16.00 15.05
C TRP A 704 1.71 -14.71 14.41
N TYR A 705 2.99 -14.77 14.03
CA TYR A 705 3.66 -13.76 13.22
C TYR A 705 4.80 -14.39 12.40
N TYR A 706 5.18 -13.73 11.31
CA TYR A 706 6.36 -14.10 10.54
C TYR A 706 7.65 -13.61 11.24
N PRO A 707 8.55 -14.51 11.69
CA PRO A 707 9.62 -14.16 12.63
C PRO A 707 10.93 -13.69 11.96
N TYR A 708 10.83 -13.08 10.77
CA TYR A 708 11.99 -12.60 9.99
C TYR A 708 11.69 -11.25 9.35
N HIS A 709 12.70 -10.37 9.21
CA HIS A 709 12.54 -9.06 8.57
C HIS A 709 12.49 -9.13 7.04
N PHE A 710 12.86 -10.27 6.45
CA PHE A 710 13.04 -10.46 5.00
C PHE A 710 12.33 -11.73 4.51
N ALA A 711 12.00 -11.75 3.22
CA ALA A 711 11.35 -12.87 2.54
C ALA A 711 12.39 -13.84 1.92
N PRO A 712 12.05 -15.13 1.73
CA PRO A 712 12.87 -16.06 0.94
C PRO A 712 12.72 -15.80 -0.57
N PHE A 713 13.50 -16.48 -1.42
CA PHE A 713 13.29 -16.48 -2.86
C PHE A 713 12.19 -17.47 -3.26
N ALA A 714 11.53 -17.28 -4.41
CA ALA A 714 10.54 -18.23 -4.92
C ALA A 714 11.15 -19.63 -5.15
N ALA A 715 12.45 -19.69 -5.48
CA ALA A 715 13.21 -20.93 -5.60
C ALA A 715 13.40 -21.72 -4.29
N ASP A 716 13.29 -21.10 -3.11
CA ASP A 716 13.45 -21.80 -1.82
C ASP A 716 12.17 -22.55 -1.39
N PHE A 717 11.02 -22.26 -2.01
CA PHE A 717 9.74 -22.93 -1.79
C PHE A 717 9.71 -24.32 -2.43
N THR A 718 10.47 -25.22 -1.80
CA THR A 718 10.50 -26.65 -2.13
C THR A 718 9.61 -27.42 -1.15
N ASP A 719 8.89 -28.40 -1.68
CA ASP A 719 8.03 -29.32 -0.91
C ASP A 719 6.92 -28.64 -0.08
N VAL A 720 6.38 -27.50 -0.54
CA VAL A 720 5.22 -26.81 0.07
C VAL A 720 4.00 -27.74 0.16
N ALA A 721 3.88 -28.67 -0.78
CA ALA A 721 2.80 -29.66 -0.82
C ALA A 721 2.78 -30.65 0.36
N SER A 722 3.88 -30.82 1.11
CA SER A 722 3.94 -31.70 2.29
C SER A 722 3.75 -30.96 3.62
N MET A 723 3.71 -29.62 3.61
CA MET A 723 3.68 -28.80 4.81
C MET A 723 2.34 -28.92 5.55
N GLU A 724 2.38 -29.41 6.79
CA GLU A 724 1.23 -29.28 7.68
C GLU A 724 1.22 -27.88 8.33
N ILE A 725 0.11 -27.16 8.13
CA ILE A 725 -0.15 -25.83 8.68
C ILE A 725 -1.33 -25.95 9.65
N LYS A 726 -1.12 -25.51 10.89
CA LYS A 726 -2.11 -25.43 11.96
C LYS A 726 -1.93 -24.11 12.70
N PHE A 727 -3.04 -23.49 13.09
CA PHE A 727 -3.05 -22.27 13.87
C PHE A 727 -3.82 -22.48 15.17
N GLU A 728 -3.28 -21.98 16.26
CA GLU A 728 -4.00 -21.87 17.53
C GLU A 728 -4.57 -20.45 17.63
N LEU A 729 -5.90 -20.32 17.74
CA LEU A 729 -6.57 -19.03 17.75
C LEU A 729 -6.01 -18.11 18.86
N GLY A 730 -5.89 -18.65 20.07
CA GLY A 730 -5.44 -17.91 21.25
C GLY A 730 -6.38 -16.76 21.60
N GLN A 731 -5.83 -15.65 22.11
CA GLN A 731 -6.59 -14.46 22.51
C GLN A 731 -5.86 -13.18 22.06
N PRO A 732 -6.59 -12.09 21.75
CA PRO A 732 -5.97 -10.79 21.56
C PRO A 732 -5.27 -10.36 22.86
N PHE A 733 -4.14 -9.67 22.73
CA PHE A 733 -3.52 -8.94 23.83
C PHE A 733 -4.51 -7.97 24.49
N ARG A 734 -4.27 -7.61 25.75
CA ARG A 734 -4.91 -6.45 26.36
C ARG A 734 -4.34 -5.16 25.75
N PRO A 735 -5.10 -4.03 25.77
CA PRO A 735 -4.64 -2.76 25.22
C PRO A 735 -3.22 -2.34 25.67
N TYR A 736 -2.88 -2.50 26.95
CA TYR A 736 -1.56 -2.12 27.47
C TYR A 736 -0.43 -3.07 27.07
N GLU A 737 -0.74 -4.36 26.89
CA GLU A 737 0.21 -5.34 26.38
C GLU A 737 0.51 -5.04 24.89
N GLN A 738 -0.49 -4.59 24.12
CA GLN A 738 -0.25 -4.04 22.79
C GLN A 738 0.57 -2.75 22.85
N LEU A 739 0.26 -1.77 23.72
CA LEU A 739 1.04 -0.52 23.82
C LEU A 739 2.52 -0.79 24.10
N MET A 740 2.83 -1.61 25.11
CA MET A 740 4.21 -2.06 25.39
C MET A 740 4.79 -2.84 24.21
N GLY A 741 3.97 -3.61 23.50
CA GLY A 741 4.34 -4.36 22.31
C GLY A 741 4.55 -3.55 21.03
N VAL A 742 4.15 -2.26 20.96
CA VAL A 742 4.28 -1.43 19.73
C VAL A 742 4.98 -0.08 19.91
N PHE A 743 5.10 0.47 21.12
CA PHE A 743 5.69 1.81 21.30
C PHE A 743 7.20 1.81 21.52
N PRO A 744 7.92 2.81 20.99
CA PRO A 744 9.25 3.17 21.48
C PRO A 744 9.15 3.87 22.83
N ALA A 745 10.23 3.84 23.63
CA ALA A 745 10.28 4.50 24.95
C ALA A 745 9.89 5.99 24.92
N ALA A 746 10.16 6.68 23.79
CA ALA A 746 9.77 8.08 23.57
C ALA A 746 8.25 8.35 23.71
N SER A 747 7.39 7.39 23.35
CA SER A 747 5.92 7.51 23.47
C SER A 747 5.39 6.98 24.81
N GLY A 748 6.27 6.70 25.79
CA GLY A 748 5.91 6.15 27.11
C GLY A 748 4.95 7.02 27.93
N ILE A 749 4.79 8.31 27.58
CA ILE A 749 3.81 9.21 28.19
C ILE A 749 2.35 8.71 28.10
N HIS A 750 2.03 7.93 27.07
CA HIS A 750 0.69 7.37 26.84
C HIS A 750 0.43 6.05 27.58
N ILE A 751 1.46 5.46 28.20
CA ILE A 751 1.42 4.18 28.91
C ILE A 751 1.24 4.46 30.43
N PRO A 752 0.54 3.59 31.19
CA PRO A 752 0.46 3.68 32.65
C PRO A 752 1.83 3.86 33.32
N ALA A 753 1.91 4.73 34.31
CA ALA A 753 3.18 5.11 34.94
C ALA A 753 3.97 3.90 35.50
N VAL A 754 3.26 2.89 35.99
CA VAL A 754 3.84 1.65 36.56
C VAL A 754 4.64 0.82 35.56
N PHE A 755 4.31 0.88 34.26
CA PHE A 755 5.01 0.11 33.22
C PHE A 755 6.17 0.88 32.56
N ARG A 756 6.20 2.21 32.64
CA ARG A 756 7.18 3.05 31.91
C ARG A 756 8.63 2.68 32.20
N LYS A 757 8.93 2.35 33.46
CA LYS A 757 10.22 1.86 33.94
C LYS A 757 10.79 0.70 33.10
N PHE A 758 9.93 -0.19 32.60
CA PHE A 758 10.38 -1.33 31.80
C PHE A 758 10.93 -0.92 30.41
N MET A 759 10.65 0.30 29.96
CA MET A 759 11.16 0.86 28.69
C MET A 759 12.42 1.72 28.86
N THR A 760 12.82 2.03 30.10
CA THR A 760 13.84 3.06 30.40
C THR A 760 14.94 2.61 31.35
N ASP A 761 14.63 1.74 32.30
CA ASP A 761 15.50 1.47 33.44
C ASP A 761 16.48 0.33 33.11
N GLU A 762 17.77 0.50 33.46
CA GLU A 762 18.85 -0.43 33.10
C GLU A 762 18.64 -1.85 33.67
N ASP A 763 17.95 -1.95 34.82
CA ASP A 763 17.58 -3.22 35.47
C ASP A 763 16.31 -3.89 34.84
N SER A 764 15.71 -3.32 33.79
CA SER A 764 14.49 -3.86 33.20
C SER A 764 14.72 -5.20 32.49
N PRO A 765 13.93 -6.25 32.80
CA PRO A 765 14.08 -7.58 32.19
C PRO A 765 13.65 -7.63 30.70
N ILE A 766 13.22 -6.50 30.12
CA ILE A 766 12.76 -6.37 28.74
C ILE A 766 13.31 -5.10 28.03
N LEU A 767 14.37 -4.48 28.55
CA LEU A 767 14.97 -3.26 27.97
C LEU A 767 15.45 -3.46 26.52
N ASP A 768 15.88 -4.67 26.18
CA ASP A 768 16.31 -5.10 24.84
C ASP A 768 15.21 -4.92 23.76
N PHE A 769 13.94 -4.79 24.17
CA PHE A 769 12.83 -4.51 23.25
C PHE A 769 12.73 -3.03 22.83
N TYR A 770 13.43 -2.11 23.51
CA TYR A 770 13.29 -0.66 23.36
C TYR A 770 14.62 0.05 22.99
N PRO A 771 15.33 -0.38 21.93
CA PRO A 771 16.61 0.22 21.55
C PRO A 771 16.45 1.70 21.15
N GLN A 772 17.32 2.58 21.70
CA GLN A 772 17.30 4.02 21.41
C GLN A 772 17.71 4.36 19.96
N THR A 773 18.47 3.47 19.32
CA THR A 773 18.87 3.52 17.91
C THR A 773 18.76 2.13 17.30
N PHE A 774 18.31 2.05 16.05
CA PHE A 774 18.16 0.78 15.33
C PHE A 774 18.63 0.95 13.88
N GLN A 775 19.01 -0.15 13.24
CA GLN A 775 19.46 -0.12 11.85
C GLN A 775 18.27 -0.10 10.89
N ILE A 776 18.40 0.62 9.78
CA ILE A 776 17.44 0.61 8.67
C ILE A 776 18.16 0.02 7.45
N ASP A 777 17.71 -1.14 7.00
CA ASP A 777 18.22 -1.76 5.78
C ASP A 777 17.44 -1.24 4.57
N MET A 778 18.13 -0.52 3.67
CA MET A 778 17.48 0.03 2.47
C MET A 778 16.96 -1.05 1.51
N ASN A 779 17.49 -2.28 1.57
CA ASN A 779 17.09 -3.43 0.78
C ASN A 779 16.90 -3.11 -0.73
N GLY A 780 17.86 -2.37 -1.30
CA GLY A 780 17.86 -1.91 -2.70
C GLY A 780 16.85 -0.80 -3.05
N LYS A 781 16.06 -0.31 -2.09
CA LYS A 781 15.14 0.81 -2.28
C LYS A 781 15.88 2.14 -2.16
N LYS A 782 15.40 3.18 -2.86
CA LYS A 782 16.09 4.48 -2.92
C LYS A 782 15.75 5.44 -1.79
N MET A 783 14.57 5.33 -1.15
CA MET A 783 14.07 6.29 -0.14
C MET A 783 14.10 5.68 1.27
N ALA A 784 14.49 6.44 2.30
CA ALA A 784 14.63 5.92 3.67
C ALA A 784 13.35 5.27 4.24
N TRP A 785 12.18 5.86 3.99
CA TRP A 785 10.87 5.31 4.41
C TRP A 785 10.51 3.96 3.75
N GLN A 786 11.20 3.57 2.66
CA GLN A 786 11.05 2.25 2.05
C GLN A 786 11.97 1.18 2.65
N GLY A 787 12.89 1.57 3.54
CA GLY A 787 13.79 0.65 4.24
C GLY A 787 13.10 -0.17 5.32
N VAL A 788 13.74 -1.27 5.69
CA VAL A 788 13.30 -2.23 6.72
C VAL A 788 13.97 -1.86 8.04
N ALA A 789 13.19 -1.47 9.04
CA ALA A 789 13.70 -1.21 10.39
C ALA A 789 13.99 -2.53 11.11
N LEU A 790 15.26 -2.78 11.43
CA LEU A 790 15.74 -3.98 12.10
C LEU A 790 15.57 -3.86 13.62
N LEU A 791 14.33 -4.07 14.08
CA LEU A 791 13.97 -4.12 15.49
C LEU A 791 13.98 -5.58 16.00
N PRO A 792 14.48 -5.86 17.23
CA PRO A 792 14.44 -7.19 17.80
C PRO A 792 12.99 -7.60 18.09
N PHE A 793 12.55 -8.77 17.60
CA PHE A 793 11.19 -9.27 17.87
C PHE A 793 10.97 -9.46 19.37
N ILE A 794 9.81 -9.01 19.87
CA ILE A 794 9.45 -9.13 21.28
C ILE A 794 9.08 -10.58 21.58
N ASP A 795 9.69 -11.14 22.63
CA ASP A 795 9.23 -12.37 23.27
C ASP A 795 7.96 -12.04 24.07
N GLU A 796 6.85 -12.66 23.67
CA GLU A 796 5.53 -12.45 24.28
C GLU A 796 5.52 -12.86 25.75
N LYS A 797 6.14 -14.00 26.10
CA LYS A 797 6.14 -14.49 27.47
C LYS A 797 6.96 -13.57 28.37
N ARG A 798 8.16 -13.16 27.93
CA ARG A 798 9.00 -12.20 28.69
C ARG A 798 8.28 -10.87 28.95
N LEU A 799 7.51 -10.38 27.96
CA LEU A 799 6.70 -9.17 28.13
C LEU A 799 5.58 -9.36 29.16
N LEU A 800 4.79 -10.44 29.03
CA LEU A 800 3.66 -10.70 29.93
C LEU A 800 4.11 -11.00 31.37
N ASP A 801 5.16 -11.81 31.55
CA ASP A 801 5.75 -12.12 32.86
C ASP A 801 6.26 -10.85 33.57
N ALA A 802 6.86 -9.91 32.82
CA ALA A 802 7.28 -8.62 33.38
C ALA A 802 6.08 -7.74 33.77
N MET A 803 5.08 -7.58 32.88
CA MET A 803 3.89 -6.76 33.15
C MET A 803 3.02 -7.32 34.28
N ALA A 804 2.99 -8.64 34.48
CA ALA A 804 2.25 -9.30 35.55
C ALA A 804 2.62 -8.80 36.95
N THR A 805 3.87 -8.37 37.15
CA THR A 805 4.36 -7.84 38.44
C THR A 805 3.71 -6.52 38.85
N GLU A 806 3.27 -5.70 37.89
CA GLU A 806 2.76 -4.34 38.12
C GLU A 806 1.25 -4.19 37.90
N TYR A 807 0.57 -5.20 37.37
CA TYR A 807 -0.88 -5.16 37.18
C TYR A 807 -1.71 -4.79 38.42
N PRO A 808 -1.35 -5.20 39.65
CA PRO A 808 -2.06 -4.77 40.87
C PRO A 808 -2.01 -3.26 41.13
N ASN A 809 -0.98 -2.57 40.62
CA ASN A 809 -0.67 -1.17 40.91
C ASN A 809 -1.37 -0.17 39.96
N LEU A 810 -2.13 -0.66 38.96
CA LEU A 810 -2.94 0.20 38.10
C LEU A 810 -4.09 0.88 38.85
N THR A 811 -4.45 2.09 38.43
CA THR A 811 -5.68 2.77 38.88
C THR A 811 -6.93 2.11 38.29
N GLU A 812 -8.10 2.37 38.88
CA GLU A 812 -9.37 1.79 38.40
C GLU A 812 -9.77 2.27 36.99
N ASP A 813 -9.39 3.48 36.59
CA ASP A 813 -9.55 3.95 35.21
C ASP A 813 -8.64 3.18 34.24
N GLU A 814 -7.38 2.96 34.62
CA GLU A 814 -6.42 2.21 33.81
C GLU A 814 -6.82 0.73 33.68
N LYS A 815 -7.32 0.11 34.75
CA LYS A 815 -7.88 -1.25 34.70
C LYS A 815 -9.02 -1.32 33.69
N LYS A 816 -9.99 -0.40 33.78
CA LYS A 816 -11.13 -0.32 32.86
C LYS A 816 -10.72 -0.05 31.41
N ARG A 817 -9.70 0.79 31.15
CA ARG A 817 -9.14 1.02 29.80
C ARG A 817 -8.33 -0.16 29.26
N ASN A 818 -8.06 -1.17 30.08
CA ASN A 818 -7.34 -2.40 29.72
C ASN A 818 -8.25 -3.64 29.67
N GLU A 819 -9.57 -3.47 29.80
CA GLU A 819 -10.58 -4.53 29.65
C GLU A 819 -11.16 -4.55 28.22
N PRO A 820 -11.50 -5.73 27.67
CA PRO A 820 -12.25 -5.82 26.41
C PRO A 820 -13.65 -5.20 26.55
N GLY A 821 -14.02 -4.35 25.60
CA GLY A 821 -15.32 -3.68 25.56
C GLY A 821 -16.37 -4.40 24.71
N SER A 822 -17.29 -3.63 24.13
CA SER A 822 -18.37 -4.14 23.28
C SER A 822 -18.86 -3.05 22.33
N ASP A 823 -19.29 -3.46 21.13
CA ASP A 823 -19.90 -2.57 20.16
C ASP A 823 -21.17 -1.92 20.72
N VAL A 824 -21.43 -0.67 20.35
CA VAL A 824 -22.63 0.06 20.77
C VAL A 824 -23.48 0.42 19.56
N ILE A 825 -24.74 -0.01 19.59
CA ILE A 825 -25.73 0.28 18.56
C ILE A 825 -26.72 1.36 19.03
N PHE A 826 -27.00 2.29 18.13
CA PHE A 826 -27.92 3.41 18.31
C PHE A 826 -29.02 3.34 17.25
N ALA A 827 -30.21 3.79 17.62
CA ALA A 827 -31.35 4.05 16.74
C ALA A 827 -32.23 5.12 17.40
N ALA A 828 -32.88 5.97 16.61
CA ALA A 828 -33.81 6.98 17.13
C ALA A 828 -35.10 6.35 17.70
N ASP A 829 -35.80 7.08 18.56
CA ASP A 829 -37.09 6.66 19.16
C ASP A 829 -38.16 6.36 18.09
N GLU A 830 -38.09 7.02 16.93
CA GLU A 830 -39.00 6.78 15.79
C GLU A 830 -38.59 5.62 14.87
N HIS A 831 -37.42 5.01 15.08
CA HIS A 831 -36.92 3.94 14.23
C HIS A 831 -37.74 2.64 14.42
N PRO A 832 -38.11 1.88 13.37
CA PRO A 832 -38.95 0.67 13.51
C PRO A 832 -38.41 -0.43 14.45
N ILE A 833 -37.09 -0.44 14.72
CA ILE A 833 -36.47 -1.38 15.68
C ILE A 833 -36.56 -0.94 17.14
N TYR A 834 -36.90 0.33 17.42
CA TYR A 834 -36.85 0.90 18.77
C TYR A 834 -37.69 0.12 19.80
N PRO A 835 -38.94 -0.32 19.49
CA PRO A 835 -39.73 -1.12 20.44
C PRO A 835 -39.07 -2.45 20.82
N PHE A 836 -38.23 -3.03 19.95
CA PHE A 836 -37.45 -4.23 20.27
C PHE A 836 -36.30 -3.91 21.23
N TYR A 837 -35.59 -2.78 21.03
CA TYR A 837 -34.55 -2.32 21.97
C TYR A 837 -35.13 -1.89 23.32
N GLU A 838 -36.29 -1.22 23.35
CA GLU A 838 -37.00 -0.90 24.58
C GLU A 838 -37.42 -2.18 25.33
N ALA A 839 -37.99 -3.17 24.63
CA ALA A 839 -38.37 -4.45 25.23
C ALA A 839 -37.17 -5.22 25.82
N LEU A 840 -36.01 -5.15 25.16
CA LEU A 840 -34.78 -5.85 25.55
C LEU A 840 -34.03 -5.15 26.71
N TYR A 841 -33.94 -3.82 26.69
CA TYR A 841 -33.11 -3.05 27.61
C TYR A 841 -33.89 -2.22 28.65
N GLY A 842 -35.07 -1.72 28.32
CA GLY A 842 -35.86 -0.81 29.18
C GLY A 842 -36.20 -1.42 30.55
N LYS A 843 -36.42 -2.74 30.62
CA LYS A 843 -36.73 -3.44 31.87
C LYS A 843 -35.57 -3.54 32.86
N LYS A 844 -34.32 -3.23 32.49
CA LYS A 844 -33.20 -3.16 33.46
C LYS A 844 -33.33 -1.99 34.44
N LYS A 845 -34.18 -0.98 34.18
CA LYS A 845 -34.33 0.20 35.06
C LYS A 845 -34.93 -0.09 36.44
N GLN A 846 -35.82 -1.09 36.56
CA GLN A 846 -36.53 -1.36 37.83
C GLN A 846 -35.64 -2.03 38.89
N LYS A 847 -34.98 -3.16 38.55
CA LYS A 847 -34.16 -3.91 39.53
C LYS A 847 -33.00 -3.11 40.15
N THR A 848 -32.44 -2.14 39.41
CA THR A 848 -31.35 -1.28 39.93
C THR A 848 -31.86 -0.12 40.79
N GLN A 849 -33.17 0.15 40.81
CA GLN A 849 -33.80 1.12 41.71
C GLN A 849 -34.33 0.47 42.99
N GLU A 850 -34.88 -0.74 42.93
CA GLU A 850 -35.36 -1.49 44.11
C GLU A 850 -34.22 -1.73 45.14
N VAL A 851 -33.00 -2.08 44.66
CA VAL A 851 -31.82 -2.23 45.52
C VAL A 851 -31.33 -0.90 46.15
N ARG A 852 -31.92 0.25 45.78
CA ARG A 852 -31.70 1.56 46.41
C ARG A 852 -32.89 2.11 47.20
N SER A 853 -34.06 1.46 47.17
CA SER A 853 -35.19 1.83 48.04
C SER A 853 -35.13 1.14 49.41
N ASP A 854 -34.53 -0.05 49.48
CA ASP A 854 -34.50 -0.88 50.69
C ASP A 854 -33.38 -0.49 51.67
N SER A 855 -32.83 0.72 51.55
CA SER A 855 -31.76 1.27 52.39
C SER A 855 -32.06 2.69 52.90
N HIS A 856 -33.27 2.89 53.44
CA HIS A 856 -33.72 4.10 54.12
C HIS A 856 -34.39 3.78 55.47
#